data_AF-A0A941BN50-F1
#
_entry.id   AF-A0A941BN50-F1
#
_cell.length_a   1.000
_cell.length_b   1.000
_cell.length_c   1.000
_cell.angle_alpha   90.00
_cell.angle_beta   90.00
_cell.angle_gamma   90.00
#
_symmetry.space_group_name_H-M   'P 1'
#
loop_
_entity.id
_entity.type
_entity.pdbx_description
1 polymer ?
#
loop_
_entity_poly.entity_id
_entity_poly.type
_entity_poly.pdbx_seq_one_letter_code
_entity_poly.pdbx_strand_id
1 'polypeptide(L)'
;MGGTRDALIIANDSYDNEGLKKLKAPAHDAVALAEVLGAPDIGGFHVDVMRNEPAHVISLRIDDFFADRRPADTLVLHFSCHGLKSESGELYFAARNTLPRRLASTAVAADFVRGRMTTTRARSVVLFLDCCYGGAFSQGPASVRAAEDAHVLDSFAGEKLGGGRGWAVITASNSMEYAFEGSDLAEGSAPRPRPSLFTHAVVQGLATGEADLDEDGRVSLDELYEYVFDHVQRQNPHQTPSRTVDMQGDMYLAHSHRRRITPAPVPDDLRAAMRSPDLYTRRGAIAELRARMENADLPIAMGAREALAEMVRKDIRFIADEAQRALGEIAINPHPVRVDFGTVPRGAPEPHRAVRLLGPPLARSCAPHPKDDWLRAAQTDDGLDVSVTTAKAGRLSGDLVLKGVVGEAMVRVEAEVVPAERTAPPEPEKRPSPQGDGHADATRPAEPAPPPRPPEHVPPPAPQGDEGAPRVDEGATRPLGEVPPPPPSGRVDEGATRPLGEVPPPRPTRPLGDVPPPPPRQSGRVTPPRKETAPPPPRRPPPPARRVPAGARRAPVLAAIALALAVTALFTGVLAAVAATKVGEALRRDGGIEHIREHASQNGLLTPLLVALAAAVAAIVFRALARHELGARPGRHPESAERATRALTWTANLIAVPVAIIALLLALAYFVTLGVA
;
A
#
# COMPACT_ATOMS: atom_id res chain seq x y z
N MET A 1 11.85 -21.80 -3.25
CA MET A 1 11.26 -21.80 -1.89
C MET A 1 11.16 -20.35 -1.45
N GLY A 2 10.07 -19.97 -0.80
CA GLY A 2 9.91 -18.62 -0.26
C GLY A 2 10.79 -18.38 0.96
N GLY A 3 11.12 -17.10 1.20
CA GLY A 3 11.59 -16.65 2.51
C GLY A 3 10.49 -16.76 3.57
N THR A 4 10.88 -16.81 4.84
CA THR A 4 9.94 -16.53 5.94
C THR A 4 9.79 -15.03 6.12
N ARG A 5 8.71 -14.62 6.78
CA ARG A 5 8.49 -13.26 7.25
C ARG A 5 8.34 -13.38 8.76
N ASP A 6 9.28 -12.82 9.51
CA ASP A 6 9.32 -12.92 10.97
C ASP A 6 9.34 -11.52 11.59
N ALA A 7 8.54 -11.30 12.62
CA ALA A 7 8.50 -10.04 13.35
C ALA A 7 8.69 -10.26 14.86
N LEU A 8 9.50 -9.44 15.51
CA LEU A 8 9.68 -9.42 16.95
C LEU A 8 9.36 -8.03 17.48
N ILE A 9 8.36 -7.94 18.36
CA ILE A 9 7.91 -6.70 18.98
C ILE A 9 8.31 -6.73 20.46
N ILE A 10 9.02 -5.70 20.91
CA ILE A 10 9.48 -5.54 22.29
C ILE A 10 8.83 -4.29 22.87
N ALA A 11 7.95 -4.46 23.86
CA ALA A 11 7.18 -3.37 24.45
C ALA A 11 7.32 -3.36 25.98
N ASN A 12 7.95 -2.30 26.50
CA ASN A 12 8.17 -2.14 27.94
C ASN A 12 7.42 -0.91 28.44
N ASP A 13 6.29 -1.15 29.11
CA ASP A 13 5.42 -0.13 29.71
C ASP A 13 5.71 0.10 31.21
N SER A 14 6.22 -0.91 31.91
CA SER A 14 6.45 -0.90 33.35
C SER A 14 7.89 -1.28 33.69
N TYR A 15 8.48 -0.51 34.61
CA TYR A 15 9.86 -0.64 35.07
C TYR A 15 9.88 -0.93 36.57
N ASP A 16 10.82 -1.76 37.02
CA ASP A 16 11.03 -2.07 38.44
C ASP A 16 11.79 -0.94 39.18
N ASN A 17 12.37 0.01 38.44
CA ASN A 17 13.08 1.16 38.99
C ASN A 17 12.21 2.43 38.94
N GLU A 18 11.99 3.07 40.10
CA GLU A 18 11.17 4.28 40.25
C GLU A 18 11.68 5.49 39.43
N GLY A 19 12.97 5.49 39.05
CA GLY A 19 13.55 6.50 38.18
C GLY A 19 13.11 6.42 36.71
N LEU A 20 12.32 5.42 36.32
CA LEU A 20 11.79 5.24 34.97
C LEU A 20 10.25 5.33 34.99
N LYS A 21 9.72 6.47 34.51
CA LYS A 21 8.27 6.74 34.40
C LYS A 21 7.59 5.65 33.57
N LYS A 22 6.48 5.08 34.07
CA LYS A 22 5.69 4.09 33.32
C LYS A 22 5.10 4.71 32.05
N LEU A 23 5.18 3.99 30.94
CA LEU A 23 4.58 4.38 29.66
C LEU A 23 3.14 3.87 29.56
N LYS A 24 2.34 4.48 28.68
CA LYS A 24 0.91 4.12 28.47
C LYS A 24 0.67 3.42 27.13
N ALA A 25 1.43 3.79 26.10
CA ALA A 25 1.26 3.32 24.72
C ALA A 25 1.76 1.88 24.43
N PRO A 26 2.96 1.44 24.88
CA PRO A 26 3.61 0.25 24.31
C PRO A 26 2.77 -1.04 24.33
N ALA A 27 2.01 -1.26 25.41
CA ALA A 27 1.13 -2.41 25.57
C ALA A 27 0.03 -2.53 24.51
N HIS A 28 -0.59 -1.40 24.17
CA HIS A 28 -1.69 -1.31 23.23
C HIS A 28 -1.15 -1.39 21.79
N ASP A 29 -0.07 -0.66 21.54
CA ASP A 29 0.50 -0.50 20.21
C ASP A 29 1.21 -1.76 19.73
N ALA A 30 1.78 -2.54 20.65
CA ALA A 30 2.32 -3.87 20.34
C ALA A 30 1.24 -4.85 19.86
N VAL A 31 0.00 -4.76 20.40
CA VAL A 31 -1.12 -5.60 19.95
C VAL A 31 -1.58 -5.17 18.56
N ALA A 32 -1.85 -3.88 18.37
CA ALA A 32 -2.32 -3.36 17.09
C ALA A 32 -1.27 -3.51 15.96
N LEU A 33 0.02 -3.42 16.28
CA LEU A 33 1.10 -3.70 15.32
C LEU A 33 1.24 -5.19 15.02
N ALA A 34 1.03 -6.07 16.02
CA ALA A 34 1.02 -7.51 15.80
C ALA A 34 -0.14 -7.96 14.91
N GLU A 35 -1.31 -7.34 15.04
CA GLU A 35 -2.49 -7.60 14.19
C GLU A 35 -2.19 -7.28 12.72
N VAL A 36 -1.72 -6.06 12.40
CA VAL A 36 -1.47 -5.67 10.99
C VAL A 36 -0.26 -6.37 10.37
N LEU A 37 0.78 -6.70 11.15
CA LEU A 37 1.91 -7.49 10.66
C LEU A 37 1.54 -8.97 10.50
N GLY A 38 0.70 -9.51 11.37
CA GLY A 38 0.26 -10.91 11.32
C GLY A 38 -0.80 -11.21 10.25
N ALA A 39 -1.64 -10.23 9.91
CA ALA A 39 -2.68 -10.33 8.89
C ALA A 39 -2.12 -10.87 7.55
N PRO A 40 -2.56 -12.05 7.05
CA PRO A 40 -1.97 -12.72 5.87
C PRO A 40 -2.05 -11.93 4.57
N ASP A 41 -3.04 -11.04 4.47
CA ASP A 41 -3.38 -10.17 3.37
C ASP A 41 -2.74 -8.77 3.45
N ILE A 42 -2.14 -8.42 4.60
CA ILE A 42 -1.36 -7.19 4.82
C ILE A 42 0.11 -7.57 5.02
N GLY A 43 0.56 -7.83 6.26
CA GLY A 43 1.96 -8.10 6.57
C GLY A 43 2.41 -9.54 6.30
N GLY A 44 1.59 -10.54 6.66
CA GLY A 44 1.91 -11.96 6.54
C GLY A 44 3.14 -12.42 7.32
N PHE A 45 3.46 -11.79 8.46
CA PHE A 45 4.56 -12.14 9.35
C PHE A 45 4.15 -13.15 10.43
N HIS A 46 5.07 -14.04 10.80
CA HIS A 46 5.04 -14.70 12.10
C HIS A 46 5.51 -13.70 13.16
N VAL A 47 4.55 -13.15 13.93
CA VAL A 47 4.82 -12.14 14.96
C VAL A 47 5.01 -12.80 16.33
N ASP A 48 6.06 -12.37 17.03
CA ASP A 48 6.32 -12.65 18.45
C ASP A 48 6.34 -11.31 19.23
N VAL A 49 5.86 -11.32 20.48
CA VAL A 49 5.61 -10.10 21.27
C VAL A 49 6.09 -10.26 22.70
N MET A 50 7.22 -9.62 23.01
CA MET A 50 7.80 -9.57 24.35
C MET A 50 7.25 -8.35 25.11
N ARG A 51 6.70 -8.55 26.31
CA ARG A 51 6.11 -7.48 27.12
C ARG A 51 6.69 -7.43 28.53
N ASN A 52 7.29 -6.29 28.90
CA ASN A 52 7.88 -6.07 30.23
C ASN A 52 8.89 -7.15 30.65
N GLU A 53 9.65 -7.69 29.70
CA GLU A 53 10.67 -8.70 29.95
C GLU A 53 11.98 -8.06 30.48
N PRO A 54 12.83 -8.80 31.21
CA PRO A 54 14.12 -8.31 31.66
C PRO A 54 15.16 -8.40 30.52
N ALA A 55 16.20 -7.56 30.60
CA ALA A 55 17.14 -7.33 29.50
C ALA A 55 17.81 -8.62 28.97
N HIS A 56 18.07 -9.60 29.82
CA HIS A 56 18.72 -10.86 29.41
C HIS A 56 17.80 -11.76 28.57
N VAL A 57 16.50 -11.80 28.86
CA VAL A 57 15.50 -12.56 28.07
C VAL A 57 15.31 -11.89 26.72
N ILE A 58 15.22 -10.54 26.70
CA ILE A 58 15.16 -9.75 25.46
C ILE A 58 16.42 -9.97 24.61
N SER A 59 17.62 -9.87 25.19
CA SER A 59 18.88 -10.07 24.47
C SER A 59 19.02 -11.48 23.88
N LEU A 60 18.63 -12.52 24.62
CA LEU A 60 18.60 -13.89 24.12
C LEU A 60 17.65 -14.02 22.93
N ARG A 61 16.41 -13.53 23.07
CA ARG A 61 15.40 -13.65 22.01
C ARG A 61 15.75 -12.86 20.75
N ILE A 62 16.45 -11.74 20.88
CA ILE A 62 17.03 -11.00 19.74
C ILE A 62 18.11 -11.83 19.02
N ASP A 63 18.94 -12.58 19.75
CA ASP A 63 19.94 -13.45 19.13
C ASP A 63 19.26 -14.59 18.35
N ASP A 64 18.31 -15.30 18.98
CA ASP A 64 17.48 -16.33 18.34
C ASP A 64 16.74 -15.79 17.09
N PHE A 65 16.26 -14.54 17.14
CA PHE A 65 15.52 -13.92 16.05
C PHE A 65 16.39 -13.64 14.82
N PHE A 66 17.69 -13.37 15.00
CA PHE A 66 18.65 -13.12 13.92
C PHE A 66 19.46 -14.36 13.51
N ALA A 67 19.49 -15.42 14.32
CA ALA A 67 20.15 -16.69 14.07
C ALA A 67 19.52 -17.50 12.90
N ASP A 68 20.33 -18.35 12.28
CA ASP A 68 19.98 -19.38 11.27
C ASP A 68 19.09 -18.97 10.06
N ARG A 69 18.93 -17.66 9.82
CA ARG A 69 18.17 -17.11 8.71
C ARG A 69 18.77 -17.41 7.34
N ARG A 70 17.98 -17.17 6.29
CA ARG A 70 18.30 -17.40 4.88
C ARG A 70 18.24 -16.09 4.10
N PRO A 71 18.96 -15.96 2.96
CA PRO A 71 19.01 -14.71 2.18
C PRO A 71 17.69 -14.20 1.56
N ALA A 72 16.60 -14.94 1.69
CA ALA A 72 15.26 -14.54 1.23
C ALA A 72 14.32 -14.17 2.40
N ASP A 73 14.71 -14.43 3.64
CA ASP A 73 13.87 -14.18 4.82
C ASP A 73 13.83 -12.68 5.13
N THR A 74 12.66 -12.20 5.56
CA THR A 74 12.39 -10.79 5.89
C THR A 74 12.12 -10.66 7.38
N LEU A 75 12.86 -9.78 8.05
CA LEU A 75 12.82 -9.59 9.50
C LEU A 75 12.34 -8.18 9.85
N VAL A 76 11.42 -8.08 10.81
CA VAL A 76 11.00 -6.81 11.43
C VAL A 76 11.27 -6.88 12.93
N LEU A 77 12.02 -5.91 13.44
CA LEU A 77 12.23 -5.73 14.88
C LEU A 77 11.61 -4.39 15.30
N HIS A 78 10.86 -4.37 16.39
CA HIS A 78 10.25 -3.15 16.93
C HIS A 78 10.57 -3.00 18.42
N PHE A 79 11.01 -1.81 18.83
CA PHE A 79 11.11 -1.43 20.24
C PHE A 79 10.16 -0.27 20.53
N SER A 80 9.33 -0.41 21.58
CA SER A 80 8.57 0.69 22.19
C SER A 80 8.87 0.70 23.71
N CYS A 81 9.79 1.57 24.12
CA CYS A 81 10.37 1.65 25.47
C CYS A 81 11.10 2.99 25.70
N HIS A 82 11.68 3.23 26.88
CA HIS A 82 12.64 4.33 27.04
C HIS A 82 13.96 4.08 26.29
N GLY A 83 14.47 5.10 25.60
CA GLY A 83 15.83 5.15 25.06
C GLY A 83 16.74 5.92 26.01
N LEU A 84 17.79 5.28 26.52
CA LEU A 84 18.70 5.83 27.53
C LEU A 84 20.12 5.88 26.98
N LYS A 85 20.88 6.95 27.27
CA LYS A 85 22.31 7.04 26.94
C LYS A 85 23.19 6.93 28.17
N SER A 86 24.38 6.34 28.01
CA SER A 86 25.45 6.40 29.01
C SER A 86 26.19 7.74 28.99
N GLU A 87 27.05 7.98 29.97
CA GLU A 87 27.99 9.13 30.00
C GLU A 87 28.95 9.13 28.79
N SER A 88 29.24 7.96 28.23
CA SER A 88 29.98 7.73 26.97
C SER A 88 29.15 8.00 25.70
N GLY A 89 27.86 8.32 25.81
CA GLY A 89 26.97 8.60 24.68
C GLY A 89 26.38 7.36 23.98
N GLU A 90 26.73 6.15 24.42
CA GLU A 90 26.22 4.88 23.87
C GLU A 90 24.72 4.73 24.16
N LEU A 91 23.95 4.25 23.18
CA LEU A 91 22.49 4.09 23.29
C LEU A 91 22.10 2.71 23.82
N TYR A 92 21.13 2.70 24.75
CA TYR A 92 20.53 1.52 25.35
C TYR A 92 18.99 1.60 25.33
N PHE A 93 18.34 0.46 25.07
CA PHE A 93 16.89 0.28 25.18
C PHE A 93 16.54 -0.26 26.56
N ALA A 94 15.64 0.42 27.27
CA ALA A 94 15.27 0.08 28.63
C ALA A 94 14.39 -1.19 28.67
N ALA A 95 14.86 -2.18 29.42
CA ALA A 95 14.09 -3.35 29.84
C ALA A 95 13.40 -3.09 31.18
N ARG A 96 12.45 -3.95 31.57
CA ARG A 96 11.74 -3.81 32.85
C ARG A 96 12.68 -3.65 34.05
N ASN A 97 13.77 -4.43 34.08
CA ASN A 97 14.74 -4.45 35.18
C ASN A 97 15.90 -3.45 35.04
N THR A 98 15.80 -2.46 34.14
CA THR A 98 16.86 -1.48 33.90
C THR A 98 17.11 -0.57 35.09
N LEU A 99 18.38 -0.43 35.46
CA LEU A 99 18.88 0.53 36.44
C LEU A 99 19.64 1.64 35.70
N PRO A 100 19.19 2.92 35.73
CA PRO A 100 19.81 4.00 34.95
C PRO A 100 21.32 4.18 35.17
N ARG A 101 21.83 3.87 36.39
CA ARG A 101 23.28 3.92 36.72
C ARG A 101 24.06 2.65 36.36
N ARG A 102 23.46 1.67 35.68
CA ARG A 102 24.06 0.37 35.30
C ARG A 102 23.54 -0.15 33.95
N LEU A 103 23.39 0.73 32.96
CA LEU A 103 22.82 0.40 31.63
C LEU A 103 23.48 -0.84 30.99
N ALA A 104 24.82 -0.86 30.94
CA ALA A 104 25.62 -1.94 30.34
C ALA A 104 25.41 -3.35 30.94
N SER A 105 24.70 -3.49 32.07
CA SER A 105 24.36 -4.79 32.68
C SER A 105 22.87 -5.00 32.91
N THR A 106 22.01 -4.02 32.58
CA THR A 106 20.58 -4.05 32.92
C THR A 106 19.65 -3.51 31.81
N ALA A 107 20.20 -3.03 30.70
CA ALA A 107 19.49 -2.58 29.50
C ALA A 107 20.07 -3.26 28.25
N VAL A 108 19.37 -3.18 27.11
CA VAL A 108 19.81 -3.78 25.84
C VAL A 108 20.58 -2.75 25.02
N ALA A 109 21.87 -2.95 24.78
CA ALA A 109 22.69 -2.01 23.99
C ALA A 109 22.24 -1.96 22.52
N ALA A 110 22.13 -0.76 21.94
CA ALA A 110 21.85 -0.57 20.52
C ALA A 110 22.95 -1.20 19.64
N ASP A 111 24.22 -1.13 20.08
CA ASP A 111 25.37 -1.77 19.45
C ASP A 111 25.25 -3.30 19.39
N PHE A 112 24.65 -3.94 20.39
CA PHE A 112 24.35 -5.38 20.35
C PHE A 112 23.31 -5.69 19.26
N VAL A 113 22.24 -4.89 19.18
CA VAL A 113 21.19 -5.05 18.15
C VAL A 113 21.77 -4.83 16.75
N ARG A 114 22.54 -3.75 16.54
CA ARG A 114 23.30 -3.50 15.29
C ARG A 114 24.21 -4.67 14.95
N GLY A 115 24.89 -5.26 15.93
CA GLY A 115 25.73 -6.44 15.77
C GLY A 115 24.97 -7.66 15.23
N ARG A 116 23.74 -7.92 15.69
CA ARG A 116 22.90 -9.04 15.21
C ARG A 116 22.28 -8.76 13.83
N MET A 117 21.84 -7.53 13.58
CA MET A 117 21.44 -7.06 12.24
C MET A 117 22.59 -7.14 11.22
N THR A 118 23.83 -6.96 11.68
CA THR A 118 25.06 -7.03 10.86
C THR A 118 25.41 -8.46 10.45
N THR A 119 25.29 -9.42 11.40
CA THR A 119 25.73 -10.81 11.22
C THR A 119 24.66 -11.75 10.66
N THR A 120 23.39 -11.36 10.69
CA THR A 120 22.32 -12.20 10.12
C THR A 120 22.48 -12.41 8.61
N ARG A 121 21.95 -13.55 8.14
CA ARG A 121 21.94 -13.94 6.73
C ARG A 121 20.73 -13.42 5.96
N ALA A 122 19.71 -12.89 6.65
CA ALA A 122 18.59 -12.21 6.02
C ALA A 122 19.07 -10.99 5.20
N ARG A 123 18.39 -10.69 4.10
CA ARG A 123 18.73 -9.54 3.22
C ARG A 123 17.73 -8.39 3.31
N SER A 124 16.72 -8.52 4.16
CA SER A 124 15.63 -7.57 4.32
C SER A 124 15.32 -7.44 5.79
N VAL A 125 15.94 -6.46 6.45
CA VAL A 125 15.83 -6.25 7.90
C VAL A 125 15.35 -4.83 8.20
N VAL A 126 14.23 -4.67 8.90
CA VAL A 126 13.70 -3.37 9.32
C VAL A 126 13.68 -3.29 10.84
N LEU A 127 14.22 -2.20 11.38
CA LEU A 127 14.16 -1.86 12.80
C LEU A 127 13.31 -0.60 12.99
N PHE A 128 12.20 -0.72 13.70
CA PHE A 128 11.35 0.39 14.14
C PHE A 128 11.70 0.76 15.59
N LEU A 129 11.98 2.03 15.86
CA LEU A 129 12.34 2.56 17.18
C LEU A 129 11.33 3.62 17.65
N ASP A 130 10.27 3.16 18.31
CA ASP A 130 9.25 3.95 19.01
C ASP A 130 9.69 4.28 20.44
N CYS A 131 10.92 4.78 20.57
CA CYS A 131 11.53 5.01 21.88
C CYS A 131 11.49 6.48 22.27
N CYS A 132 11.07 6.78 23.50
CA CYS A 132 11.19 8.13 24.07
C CYS A 132 12.64 8.33 24.55
N TYR A 133 13.39 9.25 23.93
CA TYR A 133 14.78 9.55 24.27
C TYR A 133 14.89 10.62 25.36
N GLY A 134 14.24 10.36 26.51
CA GLY A 134 14.33 11.25 27.67
C GLY A 134 15.74 11.24 28.27
N GLY A 135 16.40 12.40 28.28
CA GLY A 135 17.75 12.59 28.84
C GLY A 135 17.79 12.34 30.36
N ALA A 136 17.94 11.08 30.75
CA ALA A 136 17.78 10.65 32.14
C ALA A 136 19.02 10.94 33.00
N PHE A 137 18.84 11.80 34.02
CA PHE A 137 19.73 12.01 35.17
C PHE A 137 21.01 12.85 35.04
N SER A 138 20.93 14.03 34.41
CA SER A 138 21.81 15.15 34.79
C SER A 138 21.34 15.79 36.12
N GLN A 139 21.61 15.12 37.25
CA GLN A 139 21.33 15.62 38.60
C GLN A 139 22.62 15.70 39.43
N GLY A 140 23.39 16.75 39.18
CA GLY A 140 24.61 17.12 39.91
C GLY A 140 25.14 18.47 39.43
N PRO A 141 25.81 19.27 40.29
CA PRO A 141 26.25 20.64 39.97
C PRO A 141 27.44 20.73 38.99
N ALA A 142 27.85 19.61 38.39
CA ALA A 142 28.80 19.58 37.29
C ALA A 142 28.02 19.50 35.97
N SER A 143 27.60 20.65 35.45
CA SER A 143 27.00 20.76 34.12
C SER A 143 28.07 20.44 33.06
N VAL A 144 28.22 19.16 32.72
CA VAL A 144 28.92 18.73 31.52
C VAL A 144 28.31 19.49 30.35
N ARG A 145 29.17 20.12 29.55
CA ARG A 145 28.74 20.92 28.39
C ARG A 145 27.80 20.09 27.53
N ALA A 146 26.78 20.71 26.95
CA ALA A 146 25.93 20.05 25.97
C ALA A 146 26.81 19.43 24.89
N ALA A 147 26.86 18.09 24.88
CA ALA A 147 27.44 17.36 23.77
C ALA A 147 26.56 17.63 22.56
N GLU A 148 27.19 17.94 21.43
CA GLU A 148 26.51 18.27 20.16
C GLU A 148 25.56 17.13 19.75
N ASP A 149 24.52 17.47 18.97
CA ASP A 149 23.32 16.66 18.72
C ASP A 149 23.60 15.22 18.25
N ALA A 150 23.87 14.32 19.20
CA ALA A 150 24.15 12.92 18.94
C ALA A 150 22.84 12.21 18.57
N HIS A 151 22.62 12.01 17.28
CA HIS A 151 21.39 11.46 16.75
C HIS A 151 21.28 9.96 17.05
N VAL A 152 20.04 9.48 17.21
CA VAL A 152 19.73 8.06 17.44
C VAL A 152 20.27 7.18 16.32
N LEU A 153 20.27 7.70 15.10
CA LEU A 153 20.72 7.02 13.89
C LEU A 153 22.23 6.86 13.82
N ASP A 154 23.03 7.63 14.57
CA ASP A 154 24.49 7.52 14.59
C ASP A 154 24.92 6.16 15.18
N SER A 155 24.15 5.63 16.14
CA SER A 155 24.31 4.26 16.67
C SER A 155 24.02 3.17 15.63
N PHE A 156 23.57 3.50 14.42
CA PHE A 156 23.29 2.56 13.33
C PHE A 156 23.99 2.90 12.00
N ALA A 157 24.41 4.15 11.78
CA ALA A 157 25.04 4.66 10.55
C ALA A 157 26.52 4.28 10.36
N GLY A 158 26.97 3.15 10.93
CA GLY A 158 28.36 2.68 10.91
C GLY A 158 28.85 2.17 9.55
N GLU A 159 30.01 1.48 9.54
CA GLU A 159 30.65 1.00 8.31
C GLU A 159 29.70 0.21 7.40
N LYS A 160 29.68 0.59 6.11
CA LYS A 160 28.80 0.05 5.06
C LYS A 160 28.78 -1.48 5.09
N LEU A 161 27.60 -2.08 5.16
CA LEU A 161 27.45 -3.53 5.33
C LEU A 161 27.62 -4.28 4.01
N GLY A 162 28.88 -4.31 3.55
CA GLY A 162 29.29 -4.83 2.25
C GLY A 162 28.76 -6.22 1.92
N GLY A 163 28.27 -6.39 0.68
CA GLY A 163 27.85 -7.68 0.14
C GLY A 163 26.34 -7.89 -0.04
N GLY A 164 25.57 -6.83 -0.34
CA GLY A 164 24.18 -6.98 -0.81
C GLY A 164 23.21 -7.52 0.24
N ARG A 165 23.39 -7.12 1.49
CA ARG A 165 22.36 -7.14 2.53
C ARG A 165 21.60 -5.81 2.46
N GLY A 166 20.31 -5.81 2.80
CA GLY A 166 19.48 -4.62 2.86
C GLY A 166 18.91 -4.46 4.27
N TRP A 167 19.19 -3.32 4.90
CA TRP A 167 18.61 -2.97 6.18
C TRP A 167 18.11 -1.52 6.21
N ALA A 168 17.19 -1.26 7.13
CA ALA A 168 16.71 0.07 7.45
C ALA A 168 16.41 0.21 8.94
N VAL A 169 16.62 1.41 9.47
CA VAL A 169 16.19 1.85 10.80
C VAL A 169 15.28 3.04 10.61
N ILE A 170 14.09 3.02 11.22
CA ILE A 170 13.15 4.14 11.25
C ILE A 170 12.85 4.49 12.70
N THR A 171 12.99 5.76 13.08
CA THR A 171 12.84 6.26 14.45
C THR A 171 11.64 7.19 14.57
N ALA A 172 10.99 7.17 15.74
CA ALA A 172 9.84 8.02 16.04
C ALA A 172 10.16 9.52 16.20
N SER A 173 11.42 9.87 16.53
CA SER A 173 11.92 11.25 16.55
C SER A 173 13.40 11.28 16.16
N ASN A 174 13.94 12.46 15.85
CA ASN A 174 15.30 12.68 15.34
C ASN A 174 16.32 13.03 16.43
N SER A 175 15.87 13.66 17.51
CA SER A 175 16.70 14.21 18.59
C SER A 175 16.20 13.79 19.97
N MET A 176 17.04 13.99 20.99
CA MET A 176 16.63 13.82 22.39
C MET A 176 15.80 15.02 22.82
N GLU A 177 14.51 15.03 22.45
CA GLU A 177 13.55 16.02 22.95
C GLU A 177 13.54 15.97 24.48
N TYR A 178 14.05 17.04 25.11
CA TYR A 178 13.99 17.18 26.56
C TYR A 178 12.53 17.11 26.99
N ALA A 179 12.19 16.09 27.77
CA ALA A 179 10.83 15.80 28.21
C ALA A 179 10.35 16.78 29.30
N PHE A 180 10.34 18.07 28.95
CA PHE A 180 9.53 19.09 29.62
C PHE A 180 8.06 18.92 29.18
N GLU A 181 7.48 17.77 29.54
CA GLU A 181 6.04 17.72 29.80
C GLU A 181 5.81 18.73 30.94
N GLY A 182 5.42 19.96 30.56
CA GLY A 182 4.98 20.98 31.51
C GLY A 182 3.87 20.42 32.39
N SER A 183 3.77 20.94 33.62
CA SER A 183 2.96 20.39 34.71
C SER A 183 1.45 20.56 34.57
N ASP A 184 0.90 20.39 33.35
CA ASP A 184 -0.48 20.71 32.97
C ASP A 184 -1.14 19.65 32.05
N LEU A 185 -0.68 18.39 32.10
CA LEU A 185 -1.51 17.25 31.65
C LEU A 185 -2.17 16.56 32.85
N ALA A 186 -3.28 17.18 33.25
CA ALA A 186 -4.02 16.94 34.49
C ALA A 186 -4.29 15.46 34.84
N GLU A 187 -4.32 15.21 36.15
CA GLU A 187 -4.93 14.03 36.75
C GLU A 187 -6.47 14.07 36.55
N GLY A 188 -6.93 13.72 35.34
CA GLY A 188 -8.37 13.68 35.06
C GLY A 188 -8.75 13.30 33.62
N SER A 189 -9.81 12.49 33.51
CA SER A 189 -10.73 12.49 32.35
C SER A 189 -10.22 12.00 30.98
N ALA A 190 -9.28 11.05 30.93
CA ALA A 190 -9.00 10.25 29.73
C ALA A 190 -9.08 8.73 30.03
N PRO A 191 -10.17 8.02 29.67
CA PRO A 191 -10.43 6.65 30.13
C PRO A 191 -9.77 5.53 29.30
N ARG A 192 -8.83 5.86 28.41
CA ARG A 192 -8.02 4.89 27.64
C ARG A 192 -6.58 5.38 27.51
N PRO A 193 -5.58 4.49 27.37
CA PRO A 193 -4.27 4.87 26.87
C PRO A 193 -4.39 5.60 25.53
N ARG A 194 -3.53 6.59 25.29
CA ARG A 194 -3.29 7.10 23.93
C ARG A 194 -2.14 6.27 23.32
N PRO A 195 -2.23 5.86 22.05
CA PRO A 195 -1.12 5.23 21.34
C PRO A 195 0.00 6.25 21.07
N SER A 196 1.20 5.77 20.76
CA SER A 196 2.27 6.58 20.19
C SER A 196 1.86 7.05 18.80
N LEU A 197 2.11 8.33 18.48
CA LEU A 197 1.80 8.88 17.16
C LEU A 197 2.53 8.14 16.04
N PHE A 198 3.74 7.66 16.30
CA PHE A 198 4.55 6.92 15.33
C PHE A 198 3.98 5.53 15.06
N THR A 199 3.82 4.71 16.11
CA THR A 199 3.30 3.33 15.94
C THR A 199 1.84 3.34 15.49
N HIS A 200 1.04 4.33 15.91
CA HIS A 200 -0.31 4.54 15.40
C HIS A 200 -0.32 4.85 13.89
N ALA A 201 0.57 5.73 13.42
CA ALA A 201 0.70 6.03 11.99
C ALA A 201 1.12 4.78 11.18
N VAL A 202 2.08 3.99 11.68
CA VAL A 202 2.47 2.72 11.05
C VAL A 202 1.27 1.77 10.96
N VAL A 203 0.55 1.57 12.07
CA VAL A 203 -0.63 0.69 12.13
C VAL A 203 -1.73 1.17 11.18
N GLN A 204 -2.09 2.46 11.19
CA GLN A 204 -3.13 2.98 10.31
C GLN A 204 -2.74 2.84 8.83
N GLY A 205 -1.53 3.26 8.46
CA GLY A 205 -1.08 3.24 7.06
C GLY A 205 -1.07 1.84 6.46
N LEU A 206 -0.74 0.82 7.26
CA LEU A 206 -0.82 -0.58 6.88
C LEU A 206 -2.27 -1.11 6.86
N ALA A 207 -3.07 -0.83 7.88
CA ALA A 207 -4.46 -1.33 8.00
C ALA A 207 -5.41 -0.76 6.94
N THR A 208 -5.24 0.50 6.56
CA THR A 208 -6.08 1.20 5.56
C THR A 208 -5.55 1.10 4.13
N GLY A 209 -4.32 0.62 3.97
CA GLY A 209 -3.55 0.76 2.74
C GLY A 209 -3.17 2.20 2.39
N GLU A 210 -3.36 3.20 3.26
CA GLU A 210 -2.97 4.59 2.98
C GLU A 210 -1.45 4.81 2.86
N ALA A 211 -0.64 3.85 3.30
CA ALA A 211 0.81 3.84 3.06
C ALA A 211 1.23 3.27 1.68
N ASP A 212 0.27 2.86 0.84
CA ASP A 212 0.47 2.55 -0.59
C ASP A 212 0.18 3.84 -1.37
N LEU A 213 1.24 4.56 -1.75
CA LEU A 213 1.17 5.93 -2.26
C LEU A 213 1.21 5.98 -3.79
N ASP A 214 1.73 4.94 -4.46
CA ASP A 214 1.61 4.78 -5.92
C ASP A 214 0.46 3.85 -6.38
N GLU A 215 -0.22 3.21 -5.43
CA GLU A 215 -1.40 2.35 -5.55
C GLU A 215 -1.14 0.99 -6.26
N ASP A 216 0.10 0.47 -6.27
CA ASP A 216 0.41 -0.82 -6.91
C ASP A 216 -0.11 -2.07 -6.15
N GLY A 217 -0.63 -1.88 -4.92
CA GLY A 217 -1.17 -2.94 -4.07
C GLY A 217 -0.15 -3.52 -3.09
N ARG A 218 0.94 -2.79 -2.82
CA ARG A 218 2.02 -3.17 -1.89
C ARG A 218 2.60 -1.92 -1.26
N VAL A 219 2.82 -1.94 0.05
CA VAL A 219 3.47 -0.86 0.78
C VAL A 219 4.98 -1.07 0.72
N SER A 220 5.71 -0.21 0.02
CA SER A 220 7.17 -0.14 0.14
C SER A 220 7.59 0.58 1.42
N LEU A 221 8.83 0.34 1.86
CA LEU A 221 9.38 0.99 3.05
C LEU A 221 9.62 2.50 2.85
N ASP A 222 9.88 2.93 1.61
CA ASP A 222 10.01 4.34 1.27
C ASP A 222 8.67 5.05 1.46
N GLU A 223 7.58 4.47 0.95
CA GLU A 223 6.22 5.01 1.06
C GLU A 223 5.67 4.96 2.49
N LEU A 224 5.89 3.86 3.22
CA LEU A 224 5.49 3.77 4.63
C LEU A 224 6.15 4.87 5.46
N TYR A 225 7.43 5.15 5.21
CA TYR A 225 8.10 6.26 5.86
C TYR A 225 7.51 7.61 5.46
N GLU A 226 7.27 7.85 4.17
CA GLU A 226 6.70 9.13 3.70
C GLU A 226 5.30 9.35 4.29
N TYR A 227 4.44 8.32 4.30
CA TYR A 227 3.15 8.35 4.98
C TYR A 227 3.28 8.62 6.49
N VAL A 228 4.15 7.89 7.19
CA VAL A 228 4.34 8.05 8.66
C VAL A 228 4.91 9.41 9.01
N PHE A 229 5.88 9.91 8.24
CA PHE A 229 6.45 11.25 8.41
C PHE A 229 5.36 12.33 8.29
N ASP A 230 4.60 12.32 7.20
CA ASP A 230 3.52 13.28 6.98
C ASP A 230 2.39 13.12 8.00
N HIS A 231 2.08 11.90 8.44
CA HIS A 231 1.04 11.64 9.45
C HIS A 231 1.44 12.17 10.83
N VAL A 232 2.67 11.92 11.28
CA VAL A 232 3.18 12.40 12.58
C VAL A 232 3.34 13.93 12.56
N GLN A 233 3.98 14.50 11.53
CA GLN A 233 4.17 15.95 11.40
C GLN A 233 2.84 16.74 11.43
N ARG A 234 1.77 16.20 10.82
CA ARG A 234 0.43 16.82 10.85
C ARG A 234 -0.22 16.82 12.24
N GLN A 235 0.15 15.90 13.13
CA GLN A 235 -0.42 15.80 14.49
C GLN A 235 0.49 16.43 15.56
N ASN A 236 1.80 16.38 15.38
CA ASN A 236 2.79 16.99 16.26
C ASN A 236 4.01 17.48 15.43
N PRO A 237 4.05 18.77 15.02
CA PRO A 237 5.16 19.33 14.24
C PRO A 237 6.54 19.36 14.92
N HIS A 238 6.62 19.00 16.21
CA HIS A 238 7.90 18.88 16.92
C HIS A 238 8.50 17.48 16.71
N GLN A 239 7.66 16.44 16.79
CA GLN A 239 8.09 15.06 16.58
C GLN A 239 8.40 14.83 15.09
N THR A 240 9.68 14.61 14.80
CA THR A 240 10.17 14.44 13.42
C THR A 240 10.71 13.03 13.22
N PRO A 241 9.94 12.09 12.64
CA PRO A 241 10.43 10.77 12.29
C PRO A 241 11.66 10.84 11.38
N SER A 242 12.54 9.84 11.46
CA SER A 242 13.78 9.82 10.67
C SER A 242 14.18 8.41 10.27
N ARG A 243 14.97 8.26 9.20
CA ARG A 243 15.42 6.96 8.70
C ARG A 243 16.88 6.93 8.27
N THR A 244 17.52 5.79 8.49
CA THR A 244 18.77 5.39 7.80
C THR A 244 18.52 4.09 7.06
N VAL A 245 19.01 4.00 5.82
CA VAL A 245 18.78 2.86 4.92
C VAL A 245 20.09 2.53 4.18
N ASP A 246 20.50 1.27 4.19
CA ASP A 246 21.59 0.73 3.37
C ASP A 246 21.07 -0.55 2.71
N MET A 247 20.49 -0.39 1.52
CA MET A 247 19.90 -1.47 0.71
C MET A 247 20.00 -1.15 -0.79
N GLN A 248 19.84 -2.17 -1.63
CA GLN A 248 19.84 -2.01 -3.09
C GLN A 248 18.52 -2.51 -3.69
N GLY A 249 17.73 -1.57 -4.21
CA GLY A 249 16.37 -1.82 -4.69
C GLY A 249 15.33 -1.55 -3.61
N ASP A 250 14.07 -1.64 -4.02
CA ASP A 250 12.91 -1.21 -3.23
C ASP A 250 12.40 -2.38 -2.37
N MET A 251 12.29 -2.20 -1.04
CA MET A 251 11.82 -3.23 -0.10
C MET A 251 10.33 -3.04 0.22
N TYR A 252 9.54 -4.11 0.12
CA TYR A 252 8.11 -4.12 0.45
C TYR A 252 7.88 -4.71 1.84
N LEU A 253 7.15 -3.99 2.70
CA LEU A 253 6.84 -4.42 4.06
C LEU A 253 5.50 -5.15 4.13
N ALA A 254 4.51 -4.71 3.36
CA ALA A 254 3.15 -5.24 3.37
C ALA A 254 2.52 -5.25 1.97
N HIS A 255 1.39 -5.95 1.86
CA HIS A 255 0.44 -5.83 0.79
C HIS A 255 -0.62 -4.77 1.14
N SER A 256 -1.32 -4.28 0.13
CA SER A 256 -2.34 -3.24 0.27
C SER A 256 -3.60 -3.60 -0.52
N HIS A 257 -4.74 -3.20 0.04
CA HIS A 257 -6.06 -3.35 -0.56
C HIS A 257 -6.39 -2.17 -1.50
N ARG A 258 -5.61 -1.08 -1.48
CA ARG A 258 -5.69 0.06 -2.44
C ARG A 258 -5.11 -0.29 -3.81
N ARG A 259 -5.50 -1.44 -4.37
CA ARG A 259 -5.07 -1.87 -5.70
C ARG A 259 -5.70 -1.01 -6.79
N ARG A 260 -4.92 -0.10 -7.35
CA ARG A 260 -5.26 0.54 -8.62
C ARG A 260 -5.23 -0.52 -9.72
N ILE A 261 -6.42 -0.89 -10.19
CA ILE A 261 -6.56 -1.87 -11.27
C ILE A 261 -5.81 -1.36 -12.50
N THR A 262 -4.71 -2.01 -12.85
CA THR A 262 -3.95 -1.69 -14.06
C THR A 262 -4.81 -2.07 -15.28
N PRO A 263 -5.15 -1.13 -16.18
CA PRO A 263 -5.97 -1.42 -17.35
C PRO A 263 -5.28 -2.40 -18.30
N ALA A 264 -5.97 -3.47 -18.70
CA ALA A 264 -5.52 -4.31 -19.80
C ALA A 264 -5.68 -3.55 -21.14
N PRO A 265 -4.76 -3.71 -22.11
CA PRO A 265 -4.91 -3.05 -23.40
C PRO A 265 -6.13 -3.60 -24.15
N VAL A 266 -7.01 -2.71 -24.59
CA VAL A 266 -8.10 -3.02 -25.53
C VAL A 266 -7.52 -3.75 -26.75
N PRO A 267 -8.13 -4.85 -27.24
CA PRO A 267 -7.71 -5.55 -28.45
C PRO A 267 -7.55 -4.65 -29.68
N ASP A 268 -6.64 -4.99 -30.60
CA ASP A 268 -6.26 -4.13 -31.72
C ASP A 268 -7.41 -3.88 -32.71
N ASP A 269 -8.25 -4.89 -32.93
CA ASP A 269 -9.48 -4.84 -33.72
C ASP A 269 -10.54 -3.94 -33.10
N LEU A 270 -10.80 -4.10 -31.79
CA LEU A 270 -11.73 -3.25 -31.05
C LEU A 270 -11.25 -1.79 -30.98
N ARG A 271 -9.93 -1.58 -30.83
CA ARG A 271 -9.30 -0.25 -30.87
C ARG A 271 -9.33 0.38 -32.26
N ALA A 272 -9.34 -0.43 -33.32
CA ALA A 272 -9.59 0.04 -34.68
C ALA A 272 -11.08 0.40 -34.87
N ALA A 273 -12.00 -0.42 -34.35
CA ALA A 273 -13.44 -0.17 -34.39
C ALA A 273 -13.82 1.15 -33.67
N MET A 274 -13.25 1.41 -32.48
CA MET A 274 -13.36 2.70 -31.77
C MET A 274 -12.90 3.92 -32.58
N ARG A 275 -12.06 3.72 -33.60
CA ARG A 275 -11.45 4.78 -34.43
C ARG A 275 -11.97 4.77 -35.87
N SER A 276 -12.96 3.92 -36.18
CA SER A 276 -13.56 3.85 -37.50
C SER A 276 -14.25 5.18 -37.86
N PRO A 277 -14.14 5.68 -39.11
CA PRO A 277 -14.92 6.83 -39.54
C PRO A 277 -16.43 6.54 -39.52
N ASP A 278 -16.83 5.28 -39.71
CA ASP A 278 -18.23 4.85 -39.66
C ASP A 278 -18.79 4.85 -38.22
N LEU A 279 -19.98 5.43 -38.07
CA LEU A 279 -20.72 5.56 -36.82
C LEU A 279 -21.24 4.21 -36.31
N TYR A 280 -21.68 3.32 -37.19
CA TYR A 280 -22.23 2.02 -36.77
C TYR A 280 -21.13 1.12 -36.20
N THR A 281 -19.93 1.17 -36.76
CA THR A 281 -18.73 0.50 -36.25
C THR A 281 -18.34 1.02 -34.86
N ARG A 282 -18.31 2.35 -34.65
CA ARG A 282 -18.01 2.92 -33.31
C ARG A 282 -19.10 2.57 -32.28
N ARG A 283 -20.36 2.52 -32.71
CA ARG A 283 -21.49 2.04 -31.89
C ARG A 283 -21.37 0.56 -31.52
N GLY A 284 -20.93 -0.29 -32.45
CA GLY A 284 -20.59 -1.70 -32.18
C GLY A 284 -19.46 -1.84 -31.17
N ALA A 285 -18.43 -0.99 -31.24
CA ALA A 285 -17.36 -0.95 -30.24
C ALA A 285 -17.87 -0.62 -28.83
N ILE A 286 -18.85 0.29 -28.68
CA ILE A 286 -19.47 0.57 -27.37
C ILE A 286 -20.15 -0.68 -26.79
N ALA A 287 -20.88 -1.46 -27.60
CA ALA A 287 -21.56 -2.66 -27.13
C ALA A 287 -20.58 -3.75 -26.65
N GLU A 288 -19.47 -3.94 -27.36
CA GLU A 288 -18.39 -4.86 -26.98
C GLU A 288 -17.64 -4.38 -25.72
N LEU A 289 -17.36 -3.07 -25.62
CA LEU A 289 -16.71 -2.50 -24.43
C LEU A 289 -17.62 -2.57 -23.19
N ARG A 290 -18.93 -2.35 -23.34
CA ARG A 290 -19.94 -2.57 -22.29
C ARG A 290 -19.86 -4.01 -21.76
N ALA A 291 -19.96 -5.01 -22.63
CA ALA A 291 -19.87 -6.41 -22.24
C ALA A 291 -18.55 -6.75 -21.53
N ARG A 292 -17.45 -6.10 -21.92
CA ARG A 292 -16.14 -6.27 -21.26
C ARG A 292 -16.06 -5.63 -19.87
N MET A 293 -16.83 -4.59 -19.55
CA MET A 293 -16.87 -4.04 -18.19
C MET A 293 -17.51 -5.01 -17.16
N GLU A 294 -18.26 -6.01 -17.61
CA GLU A 294 -18.83 -7.07 -16.77
C GLU A 294 -17.85 -8.26 -16.53
N ASN A 295 -16.65 -8.23 -17.11
CA ASN A 295 -15.71 -9.35 -17.08
C ASN A 295 -15.22 -9.69 -15.65
N ALA A 296 -14.95 -10.97 -15.42
CA ALA A 296 -14.37 -11.47 -14.17
C ALA A 296 -12.94 -10.93 -13.92
N ASP A 297 -12.17 -10.70 -14.99
CA ASP A 297 -10.84 -10.12 -14.97
C ASP A 297 -10.92 -8.59 -14.83
N LEU A 298 -10.56 -8.09 -13.65
CA LEU A 298 -10.60 -6.65 -13.32
C LEU A 298 -9.77 -5.79 -14.30
N PRO A 299 -8.50 -6.11 -14.64
CA PRO A 299 -7.77 -5.45 -15.72
C PRO A 299 -8.53 -5.34 -17.04
N ILE A 300 -9.22 -6.39 -17.50
CA ILE A 300 -10.03 -6.35 -18.74
C ILE A 300 -11.22 -5.40 -18.59
N ALA A 301 -11.95 -5.48 -17.47
CA ALA A 301 -13.08 -4.61 -17.19
C ALA A 301 -12.68 -3.14 -17.08
N MET A 302 -11.50 -2.86 -16.48
CA MET A 302 -10.92 -1.52 -16.41
C MET A 302 -10.49 -0.99 -17.78
N GLY A 303 -9.79 -1.80 -18.58
CA GLY A 303 -9.39 -1.43 -19.94
C GLY A 303 -10.58 -1.04 -20.82
N ALA A 304 -11.72 -1.71 -20.64
CA ALA A 304 -12.96 -1.38 -21.33
C ALA A 304 -13.61 -0.08 -20.80
N ARG A 305 -13.59 0.16 -19.48
CA ARG A 305 -14.06 1.40 -18.86
C ARG A 305 -13.25 2.62 -19.31
N GLU A 306 -11.92 2.54 -19.32
CA GLU A 306 -11.07 3.63 -19.80
C GLU A 306 -11.32 3.95 -21.28
N ALA A 307 -11.55 2.92 -22.10
CA ALA A 307 -11.83 3.06 -23.53
C ALA A 307 -13.17 3.77 -23.80
N LEU A 308 -14.23 3.40 -23.07
CA LEU A 308 -15.51 4.13 -23.12
C LEU A 308 -15.34 5.58 -22.64
N ALA A 309 -14.57 5.81 -21.57
CA ALA A 309 -14.24 7.16 -21.11
C ALA A 309 -13.35 7.94 -22.09
N GLU A 310 -12.56 7.28 -22.96
CA GLU A 310 -11.90 7.93 -24.11
C GLU A 310 -12.93 8.36 -25.16
N MET A 311 -13.88 7.49 -25.51
CA MET A 311 -14.94 7.80 -26.50
C MET A 311 -15.82 8.96 -26.04
N VAL A 312 -16.26 8.98 -24.78
CA VAL A 312 -17.03 10.12 -24.19
C VAL A 312 -16.31 11.47 -24.37
N ARG A 313 -14.97 11.48 -24.29
CA ARG A 313 -14.16 12.71 -24.36
C ARG A 313 -13.72 13.10 -25.77
N LYS A 314 -13.81 12.21 -26.76
CA LYS A 314 -13.19 12.41 -28.09
C LYS A 314 -14.12 12.22 -29.28
N ASP A 315 -15.28 11.58 -29.10
CA ASP A 315 -16.22 11.31 -30.19
C ASP A 315 -17.29 12.41 -30.34
N ILE A 316 -18.13 12.30 -31.38
CA ILE A 316 -19.29 13.16 -31.55
C ILE A 316 -20.34 12.89 -30.46
N ARG A 317 -21.14 13.90 -30.13
CA ARG A 317 -22.17 13.85 -29.07
C ARG A 317 -23.00 12.57 -29.07
N PHE A 318 -23.55 12.15 -30.22
CA PHE A 318 -24.38 10.93 -30.29
C PHE A 318 -23.66 9.66 -29.78
N ILE A 319 -22.38 9.50 -30.11
CA ILE A 319 -21.57 8.35 -29.69
C ILE A 319 -21.09 8.53 -28.24
N ALA A 320 -20.72 9.75 -27.85
CA ALA A 320 -20.35 10.09 -26.47
C ALA A 320 -21.53 9.88 -25.49
N ASP A 321 -22.74 10.30 -25.85
CA ASP A 321 -23.97 10.13 -25.07
C ASP A 321 -24.39 8.65 -24.96
N GLU A 322 -23.92 7.76 -25.84
CA GLU A 322 -24.10 6.31 -25.75
C GLU A 322 -23.01 5.62 -24.92
N ALA A 323 -21.75 6.01 -25.09
CA ALA A 323 -20.65 5.54 -24.25
C ALA A 323 -20.83 5.97 -22.78
N GLN A 324 -21.34 7.18 -22.53
CA GLN A 324 -21.62 7.70 -21.19
C GLN A 324 -22.76 6.93 -20.50
N ARG A 325 -23.75 6.44 -21.26
CA ARG A 325 -24.78 5.54 -20.73
C ARG A 325 -24.17 4.19 -20.34
N ALA A 326 -23.35 3.58 -21.19
CA ALA A 326 -22.65 2.32 -20.87
C ALA A 326 -21.75 2.43 -19.61
N LEU A 327 -21.06 3.57 -19.43
CA LEU A 327 -20.27 3.84 -18.22
C LEU A 327 -21.10 3.94 -16.93
N GLY A 328 -22.38 4.29 -17.03
CA GLY A 328 -23.30 4.47 -15.91
C GLY A 328 -24.10 3.21 -15.52
N GLU A 329 -24.06 2.16 -16.34
CA GLU A 329 -24.75 0.89 -16.05
C GLU A 329 -24.05 0.05 -14.97
N ILE A 330 -22.78 0.36 -14.67
CA ILE A 330 -21.98 -0.30 -13.64
C ILE A 330 -21.51 0.76 -12.64
N ALA A 331 -22.13 0.74 -11.45
CA ALA A 331 -21.86 1.62 -10.32
C ALA A 331 -21.75 0.80 -9.02
N ILE A 332 -21.17 1.37 -7.95
CA ILE A 332 -21.08 0.69 -6.64
C ILE A 332 -22.50 0.51 -6.09
N ASN A 333 -22.90 -0.73 -5.80
CA ASN A 333 -24.24 -1.08 -5.35
C ASN A 333 -24.17 -1.79 -3.98
N PRO A 334 -24.08 -1.04 -2.85
CA PRO A 334 -24.04 -1.63 -1.52
C PRO A 334 -25.45 -2.01 -1.04
N HIS A 335 -25.57 -3.20 -0.45
CA HIS A 335 -26.84 -3.69 0.09
C HIS A 335 -26.68 -4.25 1.51
N PRO A 336 -27.37 -3.69 2.53
CA PRO A 336 -28.33 -2.57 2.43
C PRO A 336 -27.64 -1.20 2.33
N VAL A 337 -28.31 -0.21 1.72
CA VAL A 337 -27.87 1.20 1.68
C VAL A 337 -28.06 1.95 3.01
N ARG A 338 -28.73 1.33 3.97
CA ARG A 338 -28.92 1.84 5.34
C ARG A 338 -28.71 0.69 6.32
N VAL A 339 -27.78 0.84 7.25
CA VAL A 339 -27.49 -0.12 8.32
C VAL A 339 -27.98 0.47 9.63
N ASP A 340 -28.90 -0.23 10.29
CA ASP A 340 -29.37 0.12 11.63
C ASP A 340 -28.87 -0.96 12.61
N PHE A 341 -28.14 -0.53 13.64
CA PHE A 341 -27.67 -1.37 14.73
C PHE A 341 -28.69 -1.47 15.87
N GLY A 342 -29.70 -0.61 15.88
CA GLY A 342 -30.68 -0.50 16.95
C GLY A 342 -30.08 -0.02 18.27
N THR A 343 -30.70 -0.43 19.37
CA THR A 343 -30.29 -0.09 20.73
C THR A 343 -29.13 -0.97 21.21
N VAL A 344 -28.02 -0.36 21.61
CA VAL A 344 -26.77 -1.05 22.00
C VAL A 344 -26.34 -0.58 23.40
N PRO A 345 -26.05 -1.48 24.36
CA PRO A 345 -25.57 -1.06 25.69
C PRO A 345 -24.18 -0.41 25.62
N ARG A 346 -24.00 0.73 26.29
CA ARG A 346 -22.71 1.42 26.40
C ARG A 346 -21.66 0.49 27.02
N GLY A 347 -20.55 0.28 26.32
CA GLY A 347 -19.47 -0.61 26.75
C GLY A 347 -19.69 -2.10 26.45
N ALA A 348 -20.76 -2.48 25.75
CA ALA A 348 -20.83 -3.78 25.08
C ALA A 348 -19.71 -3.93 24.03
N PRO A 349 -19.36 -5.16 23.59
CA PRO A 349 -18.54 -5.36 22.39
C PRO A 349 -19.11 -4.56 21.21
N GLU A 350 -18.25 -4.10 20.30
CA GLU A 350 -18.72 -3.41 19.09
C GLU A 350 -19.63 -4.38 18.30
N PRO A 351 -20.88 -4.00 17.97
CA PRO A 351 -21.74 -4.86 17.17
C PRO A 351 -21.32 -4.77 15.70
N HIS A 352 -21.49 -5.88 14.96
CA HIS A 352 -21.09 -6.03 13.57
C HIS A 352 -22.30 -6.24 12.64
N ARG A 353 -22.22 -5.74 11.41
CA ARG A 353 -23.25 -5.85 10.35
C ARG A 353 -22.61 -5.89 8.97
N ALA A 354 -22.84 -6.99 8.24
CA ALA A 354 -22.40 -7.12 6.85
C ALA A 354 -23.21 -6.25 5.88
N VAL A 355 -22.50 -5.58 4.97
CA VAL A 355 -23.04 -4.89 3.78
C VAL A 355 -22.42 -5.54 2.55
N ARG A 356 -23.24 -6.18 1.72
CA ARG A 356 -22.77 -6.84 0.50
C ARG A 356 -22.55 -5.82 -0.61
N LEU A 357 -21.55 -6.04 -1.44
CA LEU A 357 -21.34 -5.26 -2.67
C LEU A 357 -21.90 -6.07 -3.85
N LEU A 358 -22.88 -5.52 -4.56
CA LEU A 358 -23.57 -6.19 -5.67
C LEU A 358 -23.01 -5.75 -7.03
N GLY A 359 -23.21 -6.60 -8.05
CA GLY A 359 -22.78 -6.33 -9.43
C GLY A 359 -21.47 -7.02 -9.84
N PRO A 360 -20.96 -6.73 -11.06
CA PRO A 360 -19.72 -7.31 -11.56
C PRO A 360 -18.52 -6.89 -10.69
N PRO A 361 -17.35 -7.57 -10.77
CA PRO A 361 -16.19 -7.27 -9.93
C PRO A 361 -15.78 -5.79 -9.95
N LEU A 362 -15.91 -5.12 -11.09
CA LEU A 362 -15.58 -3.69 -11.24
C LEU A 362 -16.48 -2.77 -10.38
N ALA A 363 -17.74 -3.15 -10.14
CA ALA A 363 -18.65 -2.45 -9.22
C ALA A 363 -18.32 -2.69 -7.74
N ARG A 364 -17.76 -3.87 -7.44
CA ARG A 364 -17.38 -4.29 -6.07
C ARG A 364 -15.98 -3.80 -5.67
N SER A 365 -15.19 -3.31 -6.62
CA SER A 365 -13.86 -2.72 -6.39
C SER A 365 -13.97 -1.29 -5.86
N CYS A 366 -14.27 -1.17 -4.57
CA CYS A 366 -14.30 0.09 -3.82
C CYS A 366 -13.75 -0.08 -2.41
N ALA A 367 -13.20 1.02 -1.85
CA ALA A 367 -12.71 1.09 -0.48
C ALA A 367 -13.69 1.90 0.42
N PRO A 368 -13.94 1.44 1.66
CA PRO A 368 -14.75 2.17 2.63
C PRO A 368 -14.03 3.38 3.22
N HIS A 369 -14.74 4.49 3.37
CA HIS A 369 -14.28 5.73 3.99
C HIS A 369 -15.34 6.20 5.00
N PRO A 370 -15.27 5.79 6.28
CA PRO A 370 -16.13 6.33 7.33
C PRO A 370 -15.81 7.81 7.56
N LYS A 371 -16.83 8.65 7.73
CA LYS A 371 -16.65 10.08 8.06
C LYS A 371 -16.48 10.36 9.56
N ASP A 372 -16.77 9.38 10.41
CA ASP A 372 -17.00 9.56 11.84
C ASP A 372 -16.16 8.58 12.69
N ASP A 373 -15.46 9.07 13.72
CA ASP A 373 -14.57 8.28 14.60
C ASP A 373 -15.22 7.06 15.30
N TRP A 374 -16.55 7.02 15.36
CA TRP A 374 -17.32 5.94 15.99
C TRP A 374 -17.68 4.80 15.01
N LEU A 375 -17.41 4.97 13.72
CA LEU A 375 -17.83 4.09 12.64
C LEU A 375 -16.62 3.41 12.00
N ARG A 376 -16.62 2.08 11.93
CA ARG A 376 -15.59 1.30 11.23
C ARG A 376 -16.22 0.44 10.15
N ALA A 377 -15.43 0.14 9.12
CA ALA A 377 -15.80 -0.86 8.11
C ALA A 377 -14.55 -1.60 7.64
N ALA A 378 -14.51 -2.91 7.86
CA ALA A 378 -13.53 -3.82 7.29
C ALA A 378 -14.02 -4.33 5.92
N GLN A 379 -13.11 -4.69 5.02
CA GLN A 379 -13.46 -5.33 3.76
C GLN A 379 -13.56 -6.85 3.94
N THR A 380 -14.48 -7.49 3.21
CA THR A 380 -14.71 -8.94 3.23
C THR A 380 -14.94 -9.45 1.79
N ASP A 381 -14.82 -10.76 1.57
CA ASP A 381 -14.93 -11.36 0.22
C ASP A 381 -16.24 -11.01 -0.53
N ASP A 382 -17.35 -10.88 0.22
CA ASP A 382 -18.68 -10.53 -0.28
C ASP A 382 -19.02 -9.03 -0.17
N GLY A 383 -18.16 -8.21 0.43
CA GLY A 383 -18.39 -6.78 0.59
C GLY A 383 -17.66 -6.14 1.77
N LEU A 384 -18.41 -5.74 2.80
CA LEU A 384 -17.93 -4.99 3.96
C LEU A 384 -18.55 -5.55 5.24
N ASP A 385 -17.80 -5.54 6.33
CA ASP A 385 -18.35 -5.69 7.68
C ASP A 385 -18.22 -4.37 8.44
N VAL A 386 -19.34 -3.82 8.90
CA VAL A 386 -19.45 -2.50 9.53
C VAL A 386 -19.59 -2.69 11.04
N SER A 387 -18.82 -1.93 11.84
CA SER A 387 -18.92 -1.92 13.31
C SER A 387 -19.08 -0.52 13.90
N VAL A 388 -19.59 -0.45 15.14
CA VAL A 388 -19.92 0.80 15.84
C VAL A 388 -19.33 0.83 17.25
N THR A 389 -18.56 1.87 17.58
CA THR A 389 -17.92 2.04 18.88
C THR A 389 -18.91 2.48 19.98
N THR A 390 -19.20 1.57 20.92
CA THR A 390 -20.18 1.73 22.04
C THR A 390 -19.76 2.67 23.19
N ALA A 391 -18.74 3.51 22.99
CA ALA A 391 -18.04 4.18 24.10
C ALA A 391 -18.79 5.38 24.71
N LYS A 392 -19.48 6.17 23.86
CA LYS A 392 -20.30 7.32 24.24
C LYS A 392 -21.78 6.94 24.11
N ALA A 393 -22.60 7.30 25.10
CA ALA A 393 -24.04 7.13 25.00
C ALA A 393 -24.68 8.25 24.16
N GLY A 394 -25.79 7.94 23.50
CA GLY A 394 -26.53 8.83 22.60
C GLY A 394 -26.88 8.16 21.27
N ARG A 395 -27.70 8.84 20.46
CA ARG A 395 -28.02 8.42 19.09
C ARG A 395 -26.88 8.80 18.14
N LEU A 396 -26.40 7.82 17.39
CA LEU A 396 -25.36 7.94 16.36
C LEU A 396 -26.01 7.85 14.98
N SER A 397 -25.59 8.72 14.06
CA SER A 397 -26.06 8.76 12.66
C SER A 397 -24.95 9.35 11.80
N GLY A 398 -24.42 8.57 10.86
CA GLY A 398 -23.24 8.93 10.06
C GLY A 398 -23.25 8.30 8.68
N ASP A 399 -22.23 8.61 7.88
CA ASP A 399 -22.12 8.13 6.51
C ASP A 399 -20.82 7.36 6.27
N LEU A 400 -20.97 6.12 5.80
CA LEU A 400 -19.89 5.36 5.21
C LEU A 400 -19.87 5.63 3.70
N VAL A 401 -18.84 6.34 3.21
CA VAL A 401 -18.68 6.62 1.78
C VAL A 401 -17.83 5.52 1.15
N LEU A 402 -18.35 4.88 0.11
CA LEU A 402 -17.63 3.88 -0.66
C LEU A 402 -17.08 4.55 -1.90
N LYS A 403 -15.75 4.59 -2.03
CA LYS A 403 -15.07 5.20 -3.19
C LYS A 403 -14.43 4.11 -4.02
N GLY A 404 -14.67 4.12 -5.32
CA GLY A 404 -14.16 3.10 -6.23
C GLY A 404 -14.01 3.62 -7.64
N VAL A 405 -13.42 2.79 -8.49
CA VAL A 405 -13.09 3.17 -9.88
C VAL A 405 -14.33 3.46 -10.74
N VAL A 406 -15.50 3.00 -10.31
CA VAL A 406 -16.79 3.25 -10.99
C VAL A 406 -17.52 4.50 -10.52
N GLY A 407 -17.15 5.08 -9.37
CA GLY A 407 -17.80 6.26 -8.79
C GLY A 407 -17.76 6.24 -7.25
N GLU A 408 -18.71 6.93 -6.62
CA GLU A 408 -18.93 6.88 -5.18
C GLU A 408 -20.35 6.40 -4.86
N ALA A 409 -20.50 5.67 -3.76
CA ALA A 409 -21.79 5.32 -3.16
C ALA A 409 -21.76 5.62 -1.66
N MET A 410 -22.92 5.63 -1.01
CA MET A 410 -23.04 5.98 0.41
C MET A 410 -23.93 4.97 1.13
N VAL A 411 -23.48 4.52 2.30
CA VAL A 411 -24.28 3.71 3.22
C VAL A 411 -24.52 4.55 4.47
N ARG A 412 -25.79 4.85 4.76
CA ARG A 412 -26.17 5.52 6.01
C ARG A 412 -26.06 4.52 7.16
N VAL A 413 -25.43 4.92 8.27
CA VAL A 413 -25.32 4.08 9.46
C VAL A 413 -25.95 4.76 10.65
N GLU A 414 -26.80 4.05 11.39
CA GLU A 414 -27.49 4.51 12.59
C GLU A 414 -27.36 3.50 13.74
N ALA A 415 -27.26 4.02 14.97
CA ALA A 415 -27.25 3.24 16.21
C ALA A 415 -27.77 4.10 17.38
N GLU A 416 -28.25 3.48 18.45
CA GLU A 416 -28.56 4.17 19.70
C GLU A 416 -27.81 3.52 20.87
N VAL A 417 -26.76 4.20 21.34
CA VAL A 417 -25.97 3.69 22.47
C VAL A 417 -26.63 4.14 23.77
N VAL A 418 -27.36 3.24 24.43
CA VAL A 418 -28.01 3.52 25.72
C VAL A 418 -27.05 3.32 26.89
N PRO A 419 -27.21 4.02 28.02
CA PRO A 419 -26.54 3.65 29.26
C PRO A 419 -26.82 2.17 29.58
N ALA A 420 -25.78 1.40 29.90
CA ALA A 420 -25.98 0.02 30.35
C ALA A 420 -26.87 0.02 31.61
N GLU A 421 -27.94 -0.76 31.59
CA GLU A 421 -28.80 -0.92 32.76
C GLU A 421 -27.97 -1.46 33.94
N ARG A 422 -28.07 -0.80 35.09
CA ARG A 422 -27.71 -1.45 36.34
C ARG A 422 -28.76 -2.52 36.58
N THR A 423 -28.42 -3.77 36.30
CA THR A 423 -29.05 -4.91 36.98
C THR A 423 -29.04 -4.60 38.47
N ALA A 424 -30.23 -4.44 39.06
CA ALA A 424 -30.34 -4.11 40.47
C ALA A 424 -29.61 -5.19 41.30
N PRO A 425 -28.95 -4.84 42.42
CA PRO A 425 -28.54 -5.83 43.39
C PRO A 425 -29.75 -6.69 43.77
N PRO A 426 -29.61 -8.02 43.93
CA PRO A 426 -30.71 -8.83 44.44
C PRO A 426 -31.18 -8.27 45.77
N GLU A 427 -32.50 -8.21 45.98
CA GLU A 427 -33.06 -7.60 47.19
C GLU A 427 -32.48 -8.28 48.45
N PRO A 428 -32.07 -7.51 49.47
CA PRO A 428 -31.55 -8.09 50.70
C PRO A 428 -32.65 -8.89 51.40
N GLU A 429 -32.36 -10.15 51.71
CA GLU A 429 -33.29 -11.02 52.44
C GLU A 429 -33.79 -10.36 53.73
N LYS A 430 -35.11 -10.36 53.92
CA LYS A 430 -35.74 -9.81 55.13
C LYS A 430 -35.38 -10.67 56.34
N ARG A 431 -34.35 -10.25 57.09
CA ARG A 431 -34.10 -10.77 58.44
C ARG A 431 -35.34 -10.53 59.33
N PRO A 432 -35.81 -11.53 60.09
CA PRO A 432 -36.95 -11.35 60.99
C PRO A 432 -36.69 -10.32 62.09
N SER A 433 -37.71 -9.55 62.45
CA SER A 433 -37.71 -8.69 63.64
C SER A 433 -37.84 -9.54 64.93
N PRO A 434 -37.16 -9.18 66.03
CA PRO A 434 -37.24 -9.93 67.28
C PRO A 434 -38.35 -9.45 68.23
N GLN A 435 -38.78 -10.38 69.10
CA GLN A 435 -39.54 -10.20 70.36
C GLN A 435 -41.04 -9.83 70.28
N GLY A 436 -41.78 -10.33 71.28
CA GLY A 436 -43.24 -10.32 71.38
C GLY A 436 -43.74 -11.55 72.14
N ASP A 437 -43.57 -11.57 73.46
CA ASP A 437 -43.83 -12.75 74.31
C ASP A 437 -45.32 -13.15 74.38
N GLY A 438 -45.58 -14.46 74.32
CA GLY A 438 -46.93 -15.05 74.47
C GLY A 438 -46.85 -16.53 74.85
N HIS A 439 -47.63 -16.94 75.85
CA HIS A 439 -47.59 -18.29 76.45
C HIS A 439 -48.70 -19.22 75.93
N ALA A 440 -48.50 -20.53 76.14
CA ALA A 440 -49.49 -21.63 76.09
C ALA A 440 -50.09 -22.02 74.71
N ASP A 441 -50.53 -23.26 74.48
CA ASP A 441 -50.17 -24.58 75.05
C ASP A 441 -50.73 -25.69 74.11
N ALA A 442 -50.07 -26.87 74.08
CA ALA A 442 -50.43 -28.09 73.33
C ALA A 442 -50.55 -27.95 71.77
N THR A 443 -50.37 -28.97 70.93
CA THR A 443 -50.31 -30.44 71.14
C THR A 443 -49.31 -31.12 70.17
N ARG A 444 -48.79 -32.29 70.55
CA ARG A 444 -48.04 -33.28 69.71
C ARG A 444 -48.97 -34.01 68.70
N PRO A 445 -48.48 -34.94 67.84
CA PRO A 445 -47.16 -35.06 67.16
C PRO A 445 -47.25 -35.45 65.65
N ALA A 446 -46.17 -35.29 64.85
CA ALA A 446 -45.85 -36.17 63.70
C ALA A 446 -44.41 -35.99 63.15
N GLU A 447 -43.75 -37.11 62.85
CA GLU A 447 -42.56 -37.28 61.99
C GLU A 447 -42.95 -38.18 60.79
N PRO A 448 -42.14 -38.34 59.72
CA PRO A 448 -41.09 -37.47 59.17
C PRO A 448 -41.33 -37.19 57.65
N ALA A 449 -40.38 -36.53 56.98
CA ALA A 449 -40.50 -36.17 55.55
C ALA A 449 -40.17 -37.30 54.55
N PRO A 450 -40.79 -37.33 53.35
CA PRO A 450 -40.43 -38.26 52.26
C PRO A 450 -39.28 -37.73 51.37
N PRO A 451 -38.53 -38.62 50.68
CA PRO A 451 -37.40 -38.25 49.81
C PRO A 451 -37.83 -37.75 48.40
N PRO A 452 -36.94 -37.05 47.67
CA PRO A 452 -37.22 -36.49 46.34
C PRO A 452 -37.36 -37.55 45.23
N ARG A 453 -37.92 -37.16 44.09
CA ARG A 453 -38.07 -38.00 42.88
C ARG A 453 -37.49 -37.34 41.61
N PRO A 454 -37.20 -38.12 40.55
CA PRO A 454 -36.35 -37.68 39.43
C PRO A 454 -37.10 -36.82 38.38
N PRO A 455 -36.38 -36.19 37.43
CA PRO A 455 -37.00 -35.53 36.28
C PRO A 455 -37.56 -36.53 35.26
N GLU A 456 -38.66 -36.17 34.59
CA GLU A 456 -39.33 -37.01 33.59
C GLU A 456 -39.46 -36.30 32.22
N HIS A 457 -39.84 -37.06 31.19
CA HIS A 457 -39.56 -36.77 29.79
C HIS A 457 -40.68 -35.96 29.09
N VAL A 458 -40.34 -35.06 28.17
CA VAL A 458 -41.32 -34.24 27.41
C VAL A 458 -41.33 -34.66 25.92
N PRO A 459 -42.45 -35.19 25.39
CA PRO A 459 -42.62 -35.51 23.96
C PRO A 459 -43.11 -34.29 23.14
N PRO A 460 -42.95 -34.30 21.80
CA PRO A 460 -43.32 -33.19 20.92
C PRO A 460 -44.83 -33.17 20.57
N PRO A 461 -45.42 -31.99 20.27
CA PRO A 461 -46.82 -31.85 19.89
C PRO A 461 -47.08 -32.14 18.39
N ALA A 462 -48.30 -32.61 18.10
CA ALA A 462 -48.86 -32.81 16.76
C ALA A 462 -50.12 -31.92 16.56
N PRO A 463 -50.59 -31.68 15.31
CA PRO A 463 -51.50 -30.56 15.02
C PRO A 463 -53.00 -30.86 15.24
N GLN A 464 -53.80 -29.80 15.24
CA GLN A 464 -55.28 -29.83 15.29
C GLN A 464 -55.89 -28.95 14.19
N GLY A 465 -56.99 -29.43 13.59
CA GLY A 465 -58.09 -28.59 13.09
C GLY A 465 -59.28 -28.71 14.06
N ASP A 466 -60.53 -28.39 13.72
CA ASP A 466 -61.12 -27.88 12.47
C ASP A 466 -62.52 -27.31 12.79
N GLU A 467 -62.87 -26.12 12.30
CA GLU A 467 -64.24 -25.56 12.27
C GLU A 467 -64.34 -24.55 11.10
N GLY A 468 -65.38 -24.52 10.25
CA GLY A 468 -66.58 -25.38 10.21
C GLY A 468 -67.31 -25.34 8.86
N ALA A 469 -68.33 -26.19 8.72
CA ALA A 469 -69.09 -26.49 7.48
C ALA A 469 -70.40 -25.64 7.37
N PRO A 470 -71.40 -25.85 6.45
CA PRO A 470 -71.69 -27.07 5.64
C PRO A 470 -72.31 -26.95 4.21
N ARG A 471 -72.08 -28.01 3.38
CA ARG A 471 -73.04 -28.71 2.46
C ARG A 471 -73.63 -27.94 1.24
N VAL A 472 -73.92 -28.51 0.05
CA VAL A 472 -73.86 -29.84 -0.65
C VAL A 472 -74.01 -29.55 -2.17
N ASP A 473 -73.83 -30.41 -3.20
CA ASP A 473 -73.30 -31.77 -3.50
C ASP A 473 -72.94 -31.75 -5.02
N GLU A 474 -72.48 -32.74 -5.80
CA GLU A 474 -72.26 -34.22 -5.76
C GLU A 474 -70.81 -34.50 -6.29
N GLY A 475 -70.27 -35.71 -6.55
CA GLY A 475 -70.71 -37.11 -6.40
C GLY A 475 -70.07 -38.06 -7.45
N ALA A 476 -68.98 -38.76 -7.08
CA ALA A 476 -68.23 -39.77 -7.87
C ALA A 476 -67.48 -39.27 -9.16
N THR A 477 -66.36 -39.84 -9.63
CA THR A 477 -65.56 -41.02 -9.18
C THR A 477 -64.04 -40.81 -9.36
N ARG A 478 -63.23 -41.60 -8.64
CA ARG A 478 -61.75 -41.69 -8.62
C ARG A 478 -61.21 -42.73 -9.66
N PRO A 479 -59.89 -43.03 -9.80
CA PRO A 479 -58.67 -42.40 -9.23
C PRO A 479 -57.43 -42.19 -10.17
N LEU A 480 -56.52 -41.32 -9.70
CA LEU A 480 -55.04 -41.39 -9.65
C LEU A 480 -54.21 -42.36 -10.54
N GLY A 481 -53.09 -41.86 -11.06
CA GLY A 481 -51.90 -42.63 -11.48
C GLY A 481 -50.76 -41.70 -11.93
N GLU A 482 -49.56 -41.81 -11.36
CA GLU A 482 -48.45 -40.86 -11.55
C GLU A 482 -47.12 -41.56 -11.93
N VAL A 483 -46.27 -40.88 -12.73
CA VAL A 483 -44.87 -41.20 -13.09
C VAL A 483 -44.58 -42.51 -13.86
N PRO A 484 -43.79 -42.41 -14.96
CA PRO A 484 -42.84 -43.46 -15.33
C PRO A 484 -41.39 -42.94 -15.60
N PRO A 485 -40.34 -43.79 -15.43
CA PRO A 485 -38.91 -43.48 -15.65
C PRO A 485 -38.43 -43.73 -17.10
N PRO A 486 -37.17 -43.42 -17.48
CA PRO A 486 -36.71 -43.43 -18.89
C PRO A 486 -36.26 -44.82 -19.43
N PRO A 487 -36.29 -45.03 -20.77
CA PRO A 487 -35.91 -46.29 -21.42
C PRO A 487 -34.42 -46.41 -21.84
N PRO A 488 -33.91 -47.64 -22.10
CA PRO A 488 -32.49 -47.91 -22.39
C PRO A 488 -32.20 -48.28 -23.88
N SER A 489 -31.07 -48.96 -24.11
CA SER A 489 -30.46 -49.26 -25.41
C SER A 489 -30.87 -50.59 -26.07
N GLY A 490 -30.80 -50.65 -27.42
CA GLY A 490 -30.29 -51.85 -28.13
C GLY A 490 -31.07 -52.42 -29.32
N ARG A 491 -30.51 -52.23 -30.54
CA ARG A 491 -30.37 -53.16 -31.70
C ARG A 491 -31.55 -53.99 -32.28
N VAL A 492 -31.45 -54.21 -33.62
CA VAL A 492 -32.04 -55.27 -34.51
C VAL A 492 -33.58 -55.32 -34.66
N ASP A 493 -34.17 -55.63 -35.83
CA ASP A 493 -33.63 -55.82 -37.20
C ASP A 493 -34.68 -55.59 -38.33
N GLU A 494 -34.19 -55.64 -39.59
CA GLU A 494 -34.90 -55.94 -40.88
C GLU A 494 -36.17 -55.18 -41.36
N GLY A 495 -36.23 -54.91 -42.69
CA GLY A 495 -37.47 -55.13 -43.48
C GLY A 495 -38.10 -54.00 -44.33
N ALA A 496 -37.62 -53.80 -45.58
CA ALA A 496 -38.36 -53.25 -46.77
C ALA A 496 -38.96 -51.80 -46.70
N THR A 497 -39.17 -51.01 -47.79
CA THR A 497 -38.81 -51.09 -49.23
C THR A 497 -38.73 -49.68 -49.87
N ARG A 498 -37.81 -49.52 -50.85
CA ARG A 498 -37.69 -48.58 -52.02
C ARG A 498 -38.80 -47.53 -52.37
N PRO A 499 -38.52 -46.48 -53.21
CA PRO A 499 -37.27 -46.16 -53.95
C PRO A 499 -36.76 -44.67 -54.00
N LEU A 500 -35.43 -44.54 -54.07
CA LEU A 500 -34.58 -43.66 -54.93
C LEU A 500 -34.95 -42.19 -55.31
N GLY A 501 -33.97 -41.31 -55.09
CA GLY A 501 -33.61 -40.15 -55.92
C GLY A 501 -32.07 -40.07 -56.05
N GLU A 502 -31.52 -39.52 -57.13
CA GLU A 502 -30.13 -39.77 -57.57
C GLU A 502 -29.06 -38.76 -57.10
N VAL A 503 -27.81 -39.23 -56.95
CA VAL A 503 -26.56 -38.45 -56.77
C VAL A 503 -25.41 -39.15 -57.53
N PRO A 504 -24.53 -38.45 -58.28
CA PRO A 504 -23.57 -39.07 -59.21
C PRO A 504 -22.29 -39.68 -58.55
N PRO A 505 -21.57 -40.59 -59.25
CA PRO A 505 -20.51 -41.43 -58.67
C PRO A 505 -19.07 -40.88 -58.75
N PRO A 506 -18.15 -41.34 -57.87
CA PRO A 506 -16.72 -41.04 -57.90
C PRO A 506 -15.90 -41.95 -58.84
N ARG A 507 -14.62 -41.60 -59.08
CA ARG A 507 -13.66 -42.37 -59.91
C ARG A 507 -12.89 -43.44 -59.11
N PRO A 508 -12.46 -44.56 -59.75
CA PRO A 508 -11.81 -45.68 -59.08
C PRO A 508 -10.30 -45.50 -58.82
N THR A 509 -9.80 -46.19 -57.80
CA THR A 509 -8.38 -46.35 -57.47
C THR A 509 -7.74 -47.55 -58.17
N ARG A 510 -6.39 -47.61 -58.18
CA ARG A 510 -5.59 -48.77 -58.65
C ARG A 510 -4.69 -49.31 -57.51
N PRO A 511 -4.35 -50.60 -57.51
CA PRO A 511 -3.48 -51.21 -56.49
C PRO A 511 -2.00 -50.85 -56.68
N LEU A 512 -1.23 -50.92 -55.59
CA LEU A 512 0.24 -50.91 -55.58
C LEU A 512 0.77 -52.35 -55.39
N GLY A 513 2.00 -52.60 -55.84
CA GLY A 513 2.70 -53.87 -55.63
C GLY A 513 4.20 -53.69 -55.35
N ASP A 514 4.73 -54.66 -54.61
CA ASP A 514 6.13 -55.14 -54.48
C ASP A 514 7.31 -54.14 -54.45
N VAL A 515 8.01 -54.12 -53.31
CA VAL A 515 9.38 -53.56 -53.15
C VAL A 515 10.21 -54.52 -52.26
N PRO A 516 11.46 -54.89 -52.63
CA PRO A 516 12.24 -55.95 -51.95
C PRO A 516 13.06 -55.49 -50.72
N PRO A 517 13.57 -56.43 -49.89
CA PRO A 517 14.25 -56.15 -48.62
C PRO A 517 15.75 -55.74 -48.74
N PRO A 518 16.35 -55.14 -47.69
CA PRO A 518 17.71 -54.61 -47.71
C PRO A 518 18.83 -55.65 -47.43
N PRO A 519 20.08 -55.42 -47.91
CA PRO A 519 21.21 -56.34 -47.75
C PRO A 519 21.98 -56.20 -46.41
N PRO A 520 22.79 -57.21 -46.02
CA PRO A 520 23.53 -57.24 -44.75
C PRO A 520 24.85 -56.46 -44.76
N ARG A 521 25.39 -56.16 -43.56
CA ARG A 521 26.65 -55.43 -43.34
C ARG A 521 27.90 -56.32 -43.45
N GLN A 522 28.99 -55.77 -43.98
CA GLN A 522 30.37 -56.22 -43.69
C GLN A 522 31.32 -55.02 -43.47
N SER A 523 32.54 -55.29 -43.03
CA SER A 523 33.45 -54.35 -42.35
C SER A 523 34.40 -53.55 -43.26
N GLY A 524 34.63 -52.28 -42.94
CA GLY A 524 35.68 -51.41 -43.54
C GLY A 524 36.44 -50.61 -42.47
N ARG A 525 37.75 -50.41 -42.65
CA ARG A 525 38.69 -49.91 -41.61
C ARG A 525 38.54 -48.43 -41.24
N VAL A 526 38.50 -48.20 -39.93
CA VAL A 526 39.16 -47.14 -39.13
C VAL A 526 39.72 -45.89 -39.86
N THR A 527 39.23 -44.73 -39.44
CA THR A 527 39.91 -43.42 -39.51
C THR A 527 39.61 -42.69 -38.17
N PRO A 528 40.55 -41.98 -37.52
CA PRO A 528 40.38 -41.53 -36.13
C PRO A 528 39.29 -40.45 -35.93
N PRO A 529 38.66 -40.38 -34.75
CA PRO A 529 37.55 -39.49 -34.49
C PRO A 529 37.98 -38.02 -34.41
N ARG A 530 37.49 -37.20 -35.35
CA ARG A 530 37.45 -35.75 -35.19
C ARG A 530 36.40 -35.42 -34.12
N LYS A 531 36.71 -34.54 -33.15
CA LYS A 531 35.74 -34.11 -32.13
C LYS A 531 34.59 -33.34 -32.79
N GLU A 532 33.46 -34.00 -33.01
CA GLU A 532 32.20 -33.29 -33.25
C GLU A 532 31.74 -32.63 -31.95
N THR A 533 31.73 -31.31 -31.97
CA THR A 533 31.11 -30.51 -30.90
C THR A 533 29.61 -30.80 -30.86
N ALA A 534 29.08 -31.05 -29.65
CA ALA A 534 27.64 -31.21 -29.45
C ALA A 534 26.85 -30.05 -30.08
N PRO A 535 25.63 -30.30 -30.60
CA PRO A 535 24.80 -29.25 -31.19
C PRO A 535 24.56 -28.14 -30.15
N PRO A 536 24.60 -26.86 -30.55
CA PRO A 536 24.41 -25.76 -29.62
C PRO A 536 23.01 -25.85 -28.99
N PRO A 537 22.86 -25.57 -27.68
CA PRO A 537 21.57 -25.59 -27.03
C PRO A 537 20.61 -24.61 -27.72
N PRO A 538 19.28 -24.89 -27.71
CA PRO A 538 18.30 -24.05 -28.40
C PRO A 538 18.44 -22.61 -27.96
N ARG A 539 18.48 -21.69 -28.94
CA ARG A 539 18.62 -20.25 -28.67
C ARG A 539 17.51 -19.84 -27.72
N ARG A 540 17.89 -19.34 -26.52
CA ARG A 540 16.94 -18.77 -25.57
C ARG A 540 16.11 -17.70 -26.31
N PRO A 541 14.79 -17.60 -26.06
CA PRO A 541 14.03 -16.46 -26.57
C PRO A 541 14.69 -15.16 -26.11
N PRO A 542 14.60 -14.07 -26.90
CA PRO A 542 15.13 -12.79 -26.48
C PRO A 542 14.52 -12.43 -25.11
N PRO A 543 15.31 -11.92 -24.14
CA PRO A 543 14.77 -11.58 -22.83
C PRO A 543 13.64 -10.56 -23.01
N PRO A 544 12.52 -10.67 -22.26
CA PRO A 544 11.44 -9.70 -22.35
C PRO A 544 12.02 -8.31 -22.12
N ALA A 545 11.68 -7.38 -23.02
CA ALA A 545 12.29 -6.06 -23.05
C ALA A 545 12.20 -5.41 -21.67
N ARG A 546 13.36 -5.21 -21.02
CA ARG A 546 13.45 -4.66 -19.65
C ARG A 546 12.65 -3.36 -19.61
N ARG A 547 11.49 -3.38 -18.93
CA ARG A 547 10.74 -2.16 -18.61
C ARG A 547 11.63 -1.32 -17.70
N VAL A 548 12.34 -0.36 -18.29
CA VAL A 548 13.18 0.59 -17.57
C VAL A 548 12.28 1.33 -16.57
N PRO A 549 12.51 1.20 -15.24
CA PRO A 549 11.64 1.80 -14.24
C PRO A 549 11.61 3.31 -14.41
N ALA A 550 10.48 3.95 -14.08
CA ALA A 550 10.23 5.35 -14.43
C ALA A 550 11.34 6.31 -13.94
N GLY A 551 11.86 6.10 -12.72
CA GLY A 551 12.99 6.85 -12.16
C GLY A 551 14.27 6.76 -13.00
N ALA A 552 14.58 5.62 -13.62
CA ALA A 552 15.80 5.40 -14.41
C ALA A 552 15.82 6.17 -15.74
N ARG A 553 14.76 6.93 -16.07
CA ARG A 553 14.73 7.87 -17.19
C ARG A 553 15.02 9.33 -16.79
N ARG A 554 15.01 9.68 -15.48
CA ARG A 554 15.13 11.08 -15.03
C ARG A 554 16.45 11.73 -15.46
N ALA A 555 17.60 11.12 -15.13
CA ALA A 555 18.91 11.66 -15.49
C ALA A 555 19.12 11.89 -17.02
N PRO A 556 18.85 10.92 -17.92
CA PRO A 556 18.98 11.17 -19.37
C PRO A 556 17.97 12.21 -19.91
N VAL A 557 16.77 12.32 -19.34
CA VAL A 557 15.81 13.39 -19.72
C VAL A 557 16.33 14.76 -19.29
N LEU A 558 16.83 14.91 -18.06
CA LEU A 558 17.43 16.16 -17.57
C LEU A 558 18.64 16.57 -18.43
N ALA A 559 19.45 15.60 -18.88
CA ALA A 559 20.59 15.86 -19.76
C ALA A 559 20.17 16.23 -21.20
N ALA A 560 19.08 15.67 -21.72
CA ALA A 560 18.51 16.07 -23.00
C ALA A 560 17.92 17.50 -22.94
N ILE A 561 17.24 17.86 -21.85
CA ILE A 561 16.77 19.22 -21.58
C ILE A 561 17.93 20.20 -21.50
N ALA A 562 19.01 19.84 -20.78
CA ALA A 562 20.22 20.67 -20.69
C ALA A 562 20.86 20.93 -22.08
N LEU A 563 20.90 19.92 -22.95
CA LEU A 563 21.42 20.09 -24.31
C LEU A 563 20.50 20.95 -25.18
N ALA A 564 19.17 20.74 -25.11
CA ALA A 564 18.20 21.55 -25.85
C ALA A 564 18.32 23.04 -25.47
N LEU A 565 18.36 23.35 -24.17
CA LEU A 565 18.56 24.71 -23.66
C LEU A 565 19.91 25.31 -24.11
N ALA A 566 20.99 24.52 -24.14
CA ALA A 566 22.28 24.97 -24.63
C ALA A 566 22.25 25.32 -26.14
N VAL A 567 21.54 24.54 -26.95
CA VAL A 567 21.35 24.82 -28.38
C VAL A 567 20.47 26.05 -28.60
N THR A 568 19.39 26.22 -27.82
CA THR A 568 18.58 27.46 -27.83
C THR A 568 19.44 28.67 -27.49
N ALA A 569 20.23 28.59 -26.41
CA ALA A 569 21.12 29.65 -25.97
C ALA A 569 22.14 30.04 -27.05
N LEU A 570 22.73 29.06 -27.74
CA LEU A 570 23.66 29.28 -28.85
C LEU A 570 22.98 30.04 -30.00
N PHE A 571 21.79 29.62 -30.41
CA PHE A 571 21.05 30.26 -31.51
C PHE A 571 20.69 31.71 -31.17
N THR A 572 20.15 31.97 -29.99
CA THR A 572 19.83 33.35 -29.55
C THR A 572 21.09 34.17 -29.27
N GLY A 573 22.20 33.54 -28.84
CA GLY A 573 23.49 34.21 -28.66
C GLY A 573 24.09 34.68 -29.98
N VAL A 574 23.97 33.90 -31.06
CA VAL A 574 24.35 34.31 -32.41
C VAL A 574 23.47 35.47 -32.90
N LEU A 575 22.16 35.43 -32.66
CA LEU A 575 21.26 36.55 -32.99
C LEU A 575 21.63 37.83 -32.21
N ALA A 576 21.96 37.71 -30.92
CA ALA A 576 22.43 38.83 -30.10
C ALA A 576 23.76 39.40 -30.61
N ALA A 577 24.71 38.55 -31.02
CA ALA A 577 25.97 39.00 -31.61
C ALA A 577 25.77 39.75 -32.94
N VAL A 578 24.87 39.27 -33.81
CA VAL A 578 24.50 39.94 -35.08
C VAL A 578 23.73 41.24 -34.86
N ALA A 579 22.94 41.34 -33.79
CA ALA A 579 22.33 42.61 -33.38
C ALA A 579 23.40 43.58 -32.84
N ALA A 580 24.37 43.09 -32.06
CA ALA A 580 25.43 43.89 -31.48
C ALA A 580 26.38 44.49 -32.54
N THR A 581 26.70 43.76 -33.62
CA THR A 581 27.48 44.33 -34.74
C THR A 581 26.73 45.46 -35.43
N LYS A 582 25.42 45.33 -35.67
CA LYS A 582 24.60 46.40 -36.25
C LYS A 582 24.54 47.65 -35.37
N VAL A 583 24.39 47.48 -34.05
CA VAL A 583 24.46 48.59 -33.08
C VAL A 583 25.85 49.25 -33.13
N GLY A 584 26.93 48.46 -33.15
CA GLY A 584 28.29 48.97 -33.27
C GLY A 584 28.59 49.68 -34.60
N GLU A 585 27.92 49.31 -35.69
CA GLU A 585 27.98 50.05 -36.96
C GLU A 585 27.21 51.37 -36.90
N ALA A 586 26.00 51.40 -36.33
CA ALA A 586 25.20 52.62 -36.24
C ALA A 586 25.91 53.68 -35.38
N LEU A 587 26.41 53.29 -34.20
CA LEU A 587 27.21 54.16 -33.33
C LEU A 587 28.47 54.74 -34.02
N ARG A 588 29.02 54.05 -35.03
CA ARG A 588 30.17 54.52 -35.83
C ARG A 588 29.78 55.47 -36.97
N ARG A 589 28.52 55.49 -37.40
CA ARG A 589 28.00 56.42 -38.42
C ARG A 589 27.49 57.70 -37.77
N ASP A 590 26.73 57.55 -36.69
CA ASP A 590 25.93 58.63 -36.10
C ASP A 590 26.63 59.29 -34.89
N GLY A 591 27.82 58.79 -34.50
CA GLY A 591 28.86 59.60 -33.85
C GLY A 591 28.80 59.75 -32.33
N GLY A 592 27.81 59.18 -31.63
CA GLY A 592 27.66 59.34 -30.18
C GLY A 592 27.15 58.08 -29.46
N ILE A 593 27.70 57.79 -28.28
CA ILE A 593 27.24 56.69 -27.40
C ILE A 593 25.89 57.01 -26.72
N GLU A 594 25.50 58.28 -26.65
CA GLU A 594 24.28 58.77 -26.01
C GLU A 594 23.00 58.07 -26.53
N HIS A 595 22.96 57.76 -27.82
CA HIS A 595 21.82 57.06 -28.45
C HIS A 595 21.89 55.52 -28.38
N ILE A 596 22.76 54.92 -27.56
CA ILE A 596 22.94 53.45 -27.57
C ILE A 596 21.67 52.67 -27.18
N ARG A 597 20.85 53.19 -26.24
CA ARG A 597 19.58 52.55 -25.85
C ARG A 597 18.62 52.46 -27.03
N GLU A 598 18.53 53.53 -27.81
CA GLU A 598 17.67 53.64 -28.98
C GLU A 598 18.12 52.65 -30.07
N HIS A 599 19.40 52.67 -30.44
CA HIS A 599 19.97 51.74 -31.42
C HIS A 599 19.83 50.26 -31.00
N ALA A 600 20.02 49.94 -29.72
CA ALA A 600 19.84 48.59 -29.18
C ALA A 600 18.38 48.12 -29.21
N SER A 601 17.42 49.04 -29.07
CA SER A 601 15.99 48.73 -29.21
C SER A 601 15.59 48.54 -30.68
N GLN A 602 16.00 49.44 -31.57
CA GLN A 602 15.70 49.38 -33.01
C GLN A 602 16.30 48.14 -33.68
N ASN A 603 17.50 47.71 -33.27
CA ASN A 603 18.14 46.49 -33.77
C ASN A 603 17.75 45.22 -33.00
N GLY A 604 16.87 45.32 -31.99
CA GLY A 604 16.35 44.17 -31.25
C GLY A 604 17.39 43.39 -30.44
N LEU A 605 18.43 44.06 -29.91
CA LEU A 605 19.54 43.40 -29.20
C LEU A 605 19.14 42.76 -27.87
N LEU A 606 18.27 43.43 -27.09
CA LEU A 606 17.99 43.07 -25.70
C LEU A 606 17.30 41.70 -25.55
N THR A 607 16.29 41.42 -26.37
CA THR A 607 15.51 40.17 -26.29
C THR A 607 16.34 38.90 -26.53
N PRO A 608 17.09 38.74 -27.64
CA PRO A 608 17.92 37.55 -27.85
C PRO A 608 19.06 37.45 -26.83
N LEU A 609 19.59 38.57 -26.33
CA LEU A 609 20.64 38.60 -25.31
C LEU A 609 20.13 38.05 -23.96
N LEU A 610 18.97 38.51 -23.50
CA LEU A 610 18.33 38.03 -22.27
C LEU A 610 17.93 36.55 -22.37
N VAL A 611 17.37 36.13 -23.51
CA VAL A 611 17.00 34.72 -23.74
C VAL A 611 18.24 33.83 -23.80
N ALA A 612 19.34 34.28 -24.43
CA ALA A 612 20.59 33.53 -24.47
C ALA A 612 21.19 33.33 -23.06
N LEU A 613 21.22 34.38 -22.24
CA LEU A 613 21.72 34.32 -20.88
C LEU A 613 20.87 33.39 -20.01
N ALA A 614 19.53 33.55 -20.04
CA ALA A 614 18.61 32.72 -19.27
C ALA A 614 18.67 31.24 -19.67
N ALA A 615 18.68 30.94 -20.97
CA ALA A 615 18.77 29.57 -21.47
C ALA A 615 20.14 28.92 -21.15
N ALA A 616 21.24 29.68 -21.19
CA ALA A 616 22.56 29.16 -20.82
C ALA A 616 22.67 28.86 -19.32
N VAL A 617 22.15 29.74 -18.45
CA VAL A 617 22.09 29.50 -16.99
C VAL A 617 21.20 28.28 -16.70
N ALA A 618 20.03 28.17 -17.32
CA ALA A 618 19.15 27.01 -17.16
C ALA A 618 19.84 25.71 -17.61
N ALA A 619 20.54 25.72 -18.75
CA ALA A 619 21.31 24.56 -19.23
C ALA A 619 22.38 24.10 -18.21
N ILE A 620 23.06 25.04 -17.53
CA ILE A 620 24.04 24.75 -16.48
C ILE A 620 23.36 24.12 -15.25
N VAL A 621 22.19 24.63 -14.84
CA VAL A 621 21.41 24.08 -13.72
C VAL A 621 20.87 22.68 -14.03
N PHE A 622 20.23 22.46 -15.19
CA PHE A 622 19.74 21.14 -15.59
C PHE A 622 20.87 20.12 -15.75
N ARG A 623 22.06 20.54 -16.19
CA ARG A 623 23.28 19.72 -16.21
C ARG A 623 23.75 19.34 -14.79
N ALA A 624 23.68 20.26 -13.82
CA ALA A 624 23.99 19.96 -12.43
C ALA A 624 23.00 18.95 -11.83
N LEU A 625 21.70 19.12 -12.05
CA LEU A 625 20.66 18.19 -11.63
C LEU A 625 20.83 16.80 -12.26
N ALA A 626 21.12 16.72 -13.56
CA ALA A 626 21.39 15.46 -14.25
C ALA A 626 22.62 14.72 -13.70
N ARG A 627 23.64 15.46 -13.24
CA ARG A 627 24.83 14.89 -12.56
C ARG A 627 24.54 14.50 -11.12
N HIS A 628 23.68 15.24 -10.42
CA HIS A 628 23.25 14.90 -9.06
C HIS A 628 22.44 13.59 -9.05
N GLU A 629 21.46 13.43 -9.95
CA GLU A 629 20.71 12.16 -10.11
C GLU A 629 21.62 10.98 -10.46
N LEU A 630 22.62 11.16 -11.35
CA LEU A 630 23.64 10.13 -11.62
C LEU A 630 24.49 9.78 -10.39
N GLY A 631 24.88 10.77 -9.58
CA GLY A 631 25.77 10.60 -8.44
C GLY A 631 25.08 10.05 -7.19
N ALA A 632 23.80 10.42 -6.97
CA ALA A 632 23.01 9.98 -5.82
C ALA A 632 22.44 8.56 -5.99
N ARG A 633 22.39 8.01 -7.22
CA ARG A 633 21.78 6.70 -7.53
C ARG A 633 22.67 5.81 -8.41
N PRO A 634 23.94 5.55 -8.02
CA PRO A 634 24.86 4.74 -8.81
C PRO A 634 24.28 3.33 -9.07
N GLY A 635 24.29 2.90 -10.34
CA GLY A 635 23.78 1.59 -10.75
C GLY A 635 22.27 1.50 -11.02
N ARG A 636 21.47 2.55 -10.79
CA ARG A 636 20.03 2.57 -11.17
C ARG A 636 19.80 2.80 -12.67
N HIS A 637 20.85 3.15 -13.43
CA HIS A 637 20.83 3.33 -14.88
C HIS A 637 21.63 2.22 -15.59
N PRO A 638 21.21 1.74 -16.78
CA PRO A 638 22.07 0.88 -17.60
C PRO A 638 23.28 1.68 -18.11
N GLU A 639 24.43 1.03 -18.29
CA GLU A 639 25.68 1.70 -18.71
C GLU A 639 25.53 2.57 -19.97
N SER A 640 24.70 2.14 -20.93
CA SER A 640 24.40 2.92 -22.14
C SER A 640 23.73 4.26 -21.83
N ALA A 641 22.81 4.30 -20.86
CA ALA A 641 22.17 5.52 -20.40
C ALA A 641 23.13 6.38 -19.56
N GLU A 642 24.01 5.80 -18.75
CA GLU A 642 25.04 6.57 -18.05
C GLU A 642 26.02 7.23 -19.03
N ARG A 643 26.54 6.46 -20.00
CA ARG A 643 27.43 6.98 -21.06
C ARG A 643 26.75 8.09 -21.86
N ALA A 644 25.49 7.90 -22.26
CA ALA A 644 24.71 8.92 -22.96
C ALA A 644 24.49 10.18 -22.10
N THR A 645 24.10 10.03 -20.83
CA THR A 645 23.86 11.17 -19.91
C THR A 645 25.16 11.94 -19.64
N ARG A 646 26.30 11.26 -19.48
CA ARG A 646 27.62 11.89 -19.35
C ARG A 646 28.04 12.61 -20.63
N ALA A 647 27.77 12.05 -21.81
CA ALA A 647 28.04 12.70 -23.11
C ALA A 647 27.16 13.96 -23.30
N LEU A 648 25.85 13.87 -23.07
CA LEU A 648 24.90 14.98 -23.16
C LEU A 648 25.25 16.12 -22.18
N THR A 649 25.59 15.80 -20.92
CA THR A 649 26.01 16.81 -19.92
C THR A 649 27.43 17.36 -20.13
N TRP A 650 28.21 16.76 -21.04
CA TRP A 650 29.49 17.29 -21.50
C TRP A 650 29.29 18.22 -22.71
N THR A 651 28.55 17.79 -23.74
CA THR A 651 28.25 18.61 -24.93
C THR A 651 27.43 19.86 -24.57
N ALA A 652 26.43 19.73 -23.70
CA ALA A 652 25.65 20.88 -23.22
C ALA A 652 26.52 21.94 -22.53
N ASN A 653 27.56 21.52 -21.80
CA ASN A 653 28.49 22.45 -21.14
C ASN A 653 29.46 23.12 -22.13
N LEU A 654 29.94 22.35 -23.12
CA LEU A 654 30.84 22.84 -24.17
C LEU A 654 30.19 24.00 -24.95
N ILE A 655 28.86 23.99 -25.07
CA ILE A 655 28.07 25.05 -25.72
C ILE A 655 27.66 26.14 -24.71
N ALA A 656 27.02 25.78 -23.59
CA ALA A 656 26.38 26.75 -22.70
C ALA A 656 27.37 27.67 -21.98
N VAL A 657 28.57 27.20 -21.60
CA VAL A 657 29.52 28.03 -20.83
C VAL A 657 30.14 29.15 -21.69
N PRO A 658 30.67 28.90 -22.92
CA PRO A 658 31.11 29.97 -23.80
C PRO A 658 29.98 30.96 -24.16
N VAL A 659 28.76 30.46 -24.41
CA VAL A 659 27.60 31.30 -24.71
C VAL A 659 27.24 32.20 -23.52
N ALA A 660 27.21 31.67 -22.29
CA ALA A 660 26.97 32.45 -21.08
C ALA A 660 28.03 33.55 -20.90
N ILE A 661 29.30 33.23 -21.12
CA ILE A 661 30.41 34.21 -21.00
C ILE A 661 30.27 35.31 -22.06
N ILE A 662 30.01 34.96 -23.33
CA ILE A 662 29.85 35.93 -24.42
C ILE A 662 28.60 36.80 -24.19
N ALA A 663 27.47 36.22 -23.80
CA ALA A 663 26.25 36.97 -23.49
C ALA A 663 26.45 37.91 -22.27
N LEU A 664 27.16 37.46 -21.23
CA LEU A 664 27.49 38.28 -20.07
C LEU A 664 28.44 39.44 -20.43
N LEU A 665 29.43 39.20 -21.28
CA LEU A 665 30.35 40.25 -21.77
C LEU A 665 29.62 41.26 -22.66
N LEU A 666 28.72 40.83 -23.54
CA LEU A 666 27.88 41.72 -24.34
C LEU A 666 26.92 42.55 -23.47
N ALA A 667 26.31 41.94 -22.45
CA ALA A 667 25.46 42.64 -21.49
C ALA A 667 26.27 43.66 -20.65
N LEU A 668 27.44 43.26 -20.15
CA LEU A 668 28.32 44.16 -19.39
C LEU A 668 28.81 45.32 -20.26
N ALA A 669 29.21 45.07 -21.51
CA ALA A 669 29.59 46.11 -22.44
C ALA A 669 28.44 47.10 -22.66
N TYR A 670 27.22 46.61 -22.90
CA TYR A 670 26.02 47.44 -23.04
C TYR A 670 25.75 48.29 -21.78
N PHE A 671 25.77 47.69 -20.58
CA PHE A 671 25.53 48.42 -19.32
C PHE A 671 26.63 49.43 -18.98
N VAL A 672 27.91 49.13 -19.28
CA VAL A 672 29.02 50.08 -19.09
C VAL A 672 28.87 51.25 -20.06
N THR A 673 28.56 51.02 -21.34
CA THR A 673 28.32 52.12 -22.28
C THR A 673 27.06 52.93 -21.93
N LEU A 674 26.03 52.32 -21.34
CA LEU A 674 24.81 52.98 -20.85
C LEU A 674 25.01 53.71 -19.50
N GLY A 675 26.19 53.59 -18.87
CA GLY A 675 26.57 54.32 -17.66
C GLY A 675 27.73 55.30 -17.88
N VAL A 676 28.14 55.49 -19.13
CA VAL A 676 29.14 56.47 -19.60
C VAL A 676 28.53 57.43 -20.62
N ALA A 677 27.45 57.00 -21.30
CA ALA A 677 26.38 57.83 -21.84
C ALA A 677 25.42 58.31 -20.75
#